data_AF-A0AAW9SQN4-F1
#
_entry.id   AF-A0AAW9SQN4-F1
#
_cell.length_a   1.000
_cell.length_b   1.000
_cell.length_c   1.000
_cell.angle_alpha   90.00
_cell.angle_beta   90.00
_cell.angle_gamma   90.00
#
_symmetry.space_group_name_H-M   'P 1'
#
loop_
_entity.id
_entity.type
_entity.pdbx_description
1 polymer ?
#
loop_
_entity_poly.entity_id
_entity_poly.type
_entity_poly.pdbx_seq_one_letter_code
_entity_poly.pdbx_strand_id
1 'polypeptide(L)'
;MSNDRPDSPGGPNSPHEGQGSNSSGEWWDQPDADSFNTHARSDDASLDDDSSDSIDAVSVDGNDEGLATDSEMTSASEPDPVKGQYAPDDHEPDDHEEESSMAQEEQPTDNKRRILAWLGLAVALVVLLPVVVFGVAYATTDVPEPEELANSQIAVIYDRTGEKEITRIVPEGGNRSNITIDKVPDAVRNAVLAAEDRDFYTNPGFSLTGYGRAALGVVTGNSSAGGGSTITQQYVKNAVVGNERTLTRKAKELVMSAKMAREWTKDEILEAYLNTIYFGRNAYGIAAASKAYFGKEVGELNAEEGAVLAASIQRPSALDPWTNRPEAEQRWNYVLDGLVEMNIVSPQDRAGMQYPETIDPALAPKQAPEPGPAAMIKNQVLAELEREGISEQEVNTGGLRITTTIDPTVQQAALDAMENYVDQSTGLRAAIVSVEPKTGAVRAYYGGDDPTGWDYANSGLQTGSTFKIFALAAALDQGIPLTAQYSSAPVQSGNVTLHNDGGAGGGVLPLYESLKQSLNTPFIRLQRDLKNGPDDTAKMAHRLGVAESIPGIEKTLMDDNGHSQDGIALGQYLSRPLDMAVGLATLTNDGVYQQTHFVEKVENSKGEIVYESNADKGDRRVSKAVATNMISAMEPIAGYSNKPLSGGRPSAAKTGTTQLGDTGQNKDAWMIGSTPQLSTAVWVGNVDGSALYNSYGGIMYGSQTPGDLWKYTMDNALSNEDFEYFTKPEPIGGVAGAPQYQAPSTSDSGYDQGYAPETTEEESAEESTSESSEEQPAPLPVPGGDGGGGGGGIADLLPIPIPGGGGFGGGNEGGGDPGNPGGGQ
;
A
#
# COMPACT_ATOMS: atom_id res chain seq x y z
N MET A 1 56.89 47.44 15.36
CA MET A 1 58.07 46.74 15.90
C MET A 1 58.04 45.32 15.32
N SER A 2 59.13 44.90 14.68
CA SER A 2 59.66 43.53 14.50
C SER A 2 58.67 42.36 14.30
N ASN A 3 58.67 41.64 13.17
CA ASN A 3 59.60 40.53 12.78
C ASN A 3 59.51 39.30 13.72
N ASP A 4 59.55 38.03 13.30
CA ASP A 4 59.76 37.42 11.97
C ASP A 4 59.21 35.96 11.91
N ARG A 5 59.39 35.26 10.77
CA ARG A 5 59.05 33.83 10.49
C ARG A 5 60.06 32.80 11.10
N PRO A 6 60.15 31.53 10.62
CA PRO A 6 59.28 30.35 10.78
C PRO A 6 60.05 29.13 11.36
N ASP A 7 59.51 27.89 11.32
CA ASP A 7 60.23 26.70 10.78
C ASP A 7 59.39 25.39 10.71
N SER A 8 59.87 24.45 9.88
CA SER A 8 59.49 23.02 9.73
C SER A 8 60.78 22.28 9.30
N PRO A 9 60.85 20.96 8.98
CA PRO A 9 59.89 19.84 9.11
C PRO A 9 60.51 18.61 9.84
N GLY A 10 59.85 17.43 9.83
CA GLY A 10 60.50 16.17 10.20
C GLY A 10 59.64 14.89 10.19
N GLY A 11 59.93 13.98 9.26
CA GLY A 11 59.76 12.52 9.41
C GLY A 11 61.14 11.85 9.15
N PRO A 12 61.25 10.54 8.86
CA PRO A 12 60.29 9.43 8.92
C PRO A 12 60.79 8.26 9.81
N ASN A 13 60.04 7.15 9.93
CA ASN A 13 60.55 5.75 9.85
C ASN A 13 59.48 4.68 10.19
N SER A 14 59.35 3.69 9.31
CA SER A 14 58.99 2.29 9.65
C SER A 14 60.31 1.53 10.01
N PRO A 15 60.36 0.29 10.56
CA PRO A 15 59.75 -0.91 9.96
C PRO A 15 59.35 -2.09 10.90
N HIS A 16 58.94 -3.19 10.25
CA HIS A 16 59.06 -4.62 10.58
C HIS A 16 57.84 -5.46 11.03
N GLU A 17 57.78 -6.62 10.38
CA GLU A 17 56.77 -7.67 10.41
C GLU A 17 57.01 -8.67 11.55
N GLY A 18 55.96 -9.41 11.92
CA GLY A 18 56.04 -10.61 12.76
C GLY A 18 54.79 -11.47 12.60
N GLN A 19 54.93 -12.66 12.04
CA GLN A 19 53.83 -13.59 11.73
C GLN A 19 53.28 -14.26 13.00
N GLY A 20 51.97 -14.59 13.03
CA GLY A 20 51.36 -15.41 14.06
C GLY A 20 49.88 -15.71 13.79
N SER A 21 49.52 -16.99 13.68
CA SER A 21 48.18 -17.49 13.31
C SER A 21 47.24 -17.70 14.51
N ASN A 22 45.96 -17.40 14.32
CA ASN A 22 44.73 -18.03 14.86
C ASN A 22 43.61 -16.96 14.83
N SER A 23 42.31 -17.23 14.73
CA SER A 23 41.40 -18.35 14.41
C SER A 23 40.03 -17.88 14.93
N SER A 24 38.92 -18.42 14.42
CA SER A 24 37.54 -18.32 14.96
C SER A 24 36.91 -16.93 15.15
N GLY A 25 35.82 -16.69 14.42
CA GLY A 25 34.96 -15.51 14.50
C GLY A 25 33.69 -15.73 13.67
N GLU A 26 32.88 -16.72 14.08
CA GLU A 26 31.54 -17.00 13.53
C GLU A 26 30.50 -16.02 14.10
N TRP A 27 29.20 -16.33 14.01
CA TRP A 27 28.01 -15.50 14.31
C TRP A 27 27.68 -14.45 13.20
N TRP A 28 26.51 -14.42 12.56
CA TRP A 28 25.21 -15.05 12.86
C TRP A 28 24.50 -15.59 11.60
N ASP A 29 23.83 -16.74 11.73
CA ASP A 29 22.87 -17.26 10.75
C ASP A 29 21.49 -16.59 10.87
N GLN A 30 20.74 -16.60 9.76
CA GLN A 30 19.33 -16.24 9.71
C GLN A 30 18.46 -17.37 10.30
N PRO A 31 17.33 -17.09 10.95
CA PRO A 31 16.38 -18.12 11.33
C PRO A 31 15.55 -18.56 10.11
N ASP A 32 15.88 -19.72 9.53
CA ASP A 32 15.07 -20.37 8.50
C ASP A 32 13.65 -20.67 9.00
N ALA A 33 12.66 -20.15 8.27
CA ALA A 33 11.25 -20.42 8.50
C ALA A 33 10.81 -21.73 7.84
N ASP A 34 11.34 -22.88 8.30
CA ASP A 34 10.90 -24.19 7.79
C ASP A 34 11.12 -25.34 8.79
N SER A 35 10.15 -25.64 9.67
CA SER A 35 10.23 -26.83 10.55
C SER A 35 8.91 -27.33 11.18
N PHE A 36 7.79 -27.41 10.45
CA PHE A 36 6.62 -28.19 10.90
C PHE A 36 5.86 -28.94 9.80
N ASN A 37 6.55 -29.71 8.94
CA ASN A 37 5.89 -30.88 8.32
C ASN A 37 6.83 -32.02 7.90
N THR A 38 7.01 -33.02 8.77
CA THR A 38 7.40 -34.37 8.34
C THR A 38 6.68 -35.42 9.16
N HIS A 39 6.00 -36.37 8.50
CA HIS A 39 6.18 -37.81 8.71
C HIS A 39 5.49 -38.65 7.62
N ALA A 40 6.16 -39.75 7.26
CA ALA A 40 5.67 -40.92 6.51
C ALA A 40 5.24 -40.76 5.03
N ARG A 41 6.18 -41.10 4.14
CA ARG A 41 5.92 -41.54 2.75
C ARG A 41 6.27 -43.04 2.65
N SER A 42 5.39 -43.85 2.07
CA SER A 42 5.60 -45.24 1.58
C SER A 42 4.26 -45.71 0.97
N ASP A 43 4.16 -46.50 -0.09
CA ASP A 43 5.15 -46.94 -1.10
C ASP A 43 4.45 -47.16 -2.46
N ASP A 44 5.24 -47.05 -3.53
CA ASP A 44 5.20 -47.78 -4.81
C ASP A 44 3.87 -48.28 -5.43
N ALA A 45 3.59 -47.79 -6.65
CA ALA A 45 3.10 -48.63 -7.77
C ALA A 45 3.35 -47.93 -9.12
N SER A 46 4.21 -48.52 -9.94
CA SER A 46 4.37 -48.19 -11.36
C SER A 46 3.27 -48.80 -12.23
N LEU A 47 3.01 -48.23 -13.41
CA LEU A 47 2.70 -48.94 -14.65
C LEU A 47 2.72 -47.99 -15.86
N ASP A 48 3.15 -48.51 -17.01
CA ASP A 48 3.46 -47.77 -18.22
C ASP A 48 2.27 -47.60 -19.20
N ASP A 49 2.46 -46.64 -20.12
CA ASP A 49 2.41 -46.81 -21.59
C ASP A 49 1.37 -46.03 -22.43
N ASP A 50 1.88 -45.60 -23.58
CA ASP A 50 1.29 -45.08 -24.83
C ASP A 50 -0.16 -44.53 -24.89
N SER A 51 -0.32 -43.30 -25.41
CA SER A 51 -0.58 -43.13 -26.85
C SER A 51 -0.83 -41.67 -27.27
N SER A 52 -0.56 -41.39 -28.54
CA SER A 52 -0.84 -40.12 -29.23
C SER A 52 -2.32 -39.89 -29.52
N ASP A 53 -2.78 -38.64 -29.49
CA ASP A 53 -3.46 -38.09 -30.68
C ASP A 53 -3.47 -36.55 -30.73
N SER A 54 -3.86 -36.01 -31.87
CA SER A 54 -3.68 -34.60 -32.27
C SER A 54 -4.99 -33.94 -32.73
N ILE A 55 -5.01 -32.60 -32.81
CA ILE A 55 -6.02 -31.77 -33.55
C ILE A 55 -7.40 -31.74 -32.82
N ASP A 56 -8.23 -30.69 -32.80
CA ASP A 56 -8.32 -29.44 -33.57
C ASP A 56 -8.75 -28.25 -32.68
N ALA A 57 -8.54 -27.01 -33.15
CA ALA A 57 -9.07 -25.80 -32.50
C ALA A 57 -10.30 -25.28 -33.27
N VAL A 58 -11.46 -25.18 -32.59
CA VAL A 58 -12.72 -24.71 -33.20
C VAL A 58 -13.02 -23.27 -32.76
N SER A 59 -13.14 -22.38 -33.74
CA SER A 59 -13.72 -21.04 -33.60
C SER A 59 -15.24 -21.07 -33.81
N VAL A 60 -16.00 -20.30 -33.03
CA VAL A 60 -17.40 -19.97 -33.29
C VAL A 60 -17.63 -18.49 -32.98
N ASP A 61 -18.44 -17.85 -33.83
CA ASP A 61 -18.80 -16.44 -33.80
C ASP A 61 -19.53 -15.97 -32.52
N GLY A 62 -19.52 -14.65 -32.32
CA GLY A 62 -20.32 -13.99 -31.29
C GLY A 62 -21.79 -13.85 -31.67
N ASN A 63 -22.59 -13.35 -30.73
CA ASN A 63 -23.92 -12.82 -31.00
C ASN A 63 -24.27 -11.71 -30.01
N ASP A 64 -25.20 -10.85 -30.44
CA ASP A 64 -25.50 -9.53 -29.88
C ASP A 64 -26.52 -9.54 -28.70
N GLU A 65 -26.88 -8.33 -28.26
CA GLU A 65 -28.02 -7.90 -27.42
C GLU A 65 -27.70 -7.45 -25.97
N GLY A 66 -28.12 -6.25 -25.52
CA GLY A 66 -28.87 -5.23 -26.28
C GLY A 66 -29.05 -3.88 -25.57
N LEU A 67 -29.67 -2.94 -26.29
CA LEU A 67 -29.98 -1.56 -25.88
C LEU A 67 -31.50 -1.31 -25.87
N ALA A 68 -31.97 -0.49 -24.93
CA ALA A 68 -33.32 0.08 -24.85
C ALA A 68 -33.21 1.33 -23.94
N THR A 69 -33.87 2.48 -24.13
CA THR A 69 -34.90 3.01 -25.07
C THR A 69 -34.48 4.46 -25.46
N ASP A 70 -35.13 5.30 -26.28
CA ASP A 70 -36.58 5.56 -26.38
C ASP A 70 -36.96 6.48 -27.57
N SER A 71 -38.26 6.48 -27.94
CA SER A 71 -38.99 7.44 -28.80
C SER A 71 -38.54 7.66 -30.27
N GLU A 72 -39.36 7.97 -31.27
CA GLU A 72 -40.79 7.85 -31.61
C GLU A 72 -40.90 8.51 -33.02
N MET A 73 -41.51 7.85 -34.00
CA MET A 73 -42.58 8.40 -34.88
C MET A 73 -42.89 7.49 -36.07
N THR A 74 -44.07 7.70 -36.66
CA THR A 74 -44.87 6.67 -37.34
C THR A 74 -44.98 6.85 -38.86
N SER A 75 -45.19 5.72 -39.58
CA SER A 75 -46.22 5.49 -40.63
C SER A 75 -46.30 6.47 -41.85
N ALA A 76 -46.48 6.09 -43.12
CA ALA A 76 -46.52 4.85 -43.92
C ALA A 76 -46.23 5.30 -45.40
N SER A 77 -46.26 4.55 -46.51
CA SER A 77 -46.95 3.30 -46.87
C SER A 77 -46.34 2.66 -48.14
N GLU A 78 -46.19 1.33 -48.09
CA GLU A 78 -46.50 0.28 -49.10
C GLU A 78 -47.26 0.61 -50.42
N PRO A 79 -47.34 -0.31 -51.43
CA PRO A 79 -46.46 -1.47 -51.75
C PRO A 79 -46.27 -1.79 -53.28
N ASP A 80 -45.72 -3.00 -53.54
CA ASP A 80 -46.03 -3.97 -54.62
C ASP A 80 -45.04 -4.22 -55.79
N PRO A 81 -44.35 -5.40 -55.76
CA PRO A 81 -43.70 -6.04 -56.90
C PRO A 81 -44.32 -7.41 -57.28
N VAL A 82 -44.18 -7.87 -58.53
CA VAL A 82 -44.59 -9.24 -58.94
C VAL A 82 -43.64 -9.87 -59.99
N LYS A 83 -43.01 -11.01 -59.61
CA LYS A 83 -42.64 -12.27 -60.35
C LYS A 83 -42.22 -12.16 -61.86
N GLY A 84 -41.28 -12.91 -62.45
CA GLY A 84 -40.53 -14.15 -62.16
C GLY A 84 -39.91 -14.64 -63.50
N GLN A 85 -39.49 -15.89 -63.77
CA GLN A 85 -39.25 -17.09 -62.96
C GLN A 85 -38.55 -18.18 -63.83
N TYR A 86 -37.70 -19.05 -63.24
CA TYR A 86 -37.08 -20.29 -63.81
C TYR A 86 -35.99 -20.20 -64.90
N ALA A 87 -35.05 -21.14 -64.81
CA ALA A 87 -33.92 -21.49 -65.71
C ALA A 87 -34.30 -22.75 -66.57
N PRO A 88 -33.41 -23.52 -67.26
CA PRO A 88 -31.93 -23.47 -67.39
C PRO A 88 -31.39 -23.81 -68.83
N ASP A 89 -30.11 -24.26 -68.89
CA ASP A 89 -29.44 -25.15 -69.85
C ASP A 89 -28.46 -24.60 -70.93
N ASP A 90 -27.19 -24.99 -70.72
CA ASP A 90 -26.23 -25.68 -71.61
C ASP A 90 -25.51 -25.07 -72.84
N HIS A 91 -24.21 -25.43 -72.87
CA HIS A 91 -23.27 -25.64 -74.00
C HIS A 91 -22.51 -24.47 -74.68
N GLU A 92 -21.19 -24.46 -74.41
CA GLU A 92 -20.06 -24.14 -75.33
C GLU A 92 -20.01 -25.10 -76.55
N PRO A 93 -19.14 -24.93 -77.60
CA PRO A 93 -17.96 -24.04 -77.72
C PRO A 93 -17.79 -23.27 -79.06
N ASP A 94 -16.68 -22.52 -79.13
CA ASP A 94 -15.83 -22.10 -80.28
C ASP A 94 -16.40 -21.84 -81.69
N ASP A 95 -16.03 -20.68 -82.30
CA ASP A 95 -15.14 -20.63 -83.48
C ASP A 95 -14.89 -19.19 -84.02
N HIS A 96 -13.59 -18.84 -84.12
CA HIS A 96 -12.89 -18.04 -85.15
C HIS A 96 -13.39 -16.69 -85.75
N GLU A 97 -12.53 -15.68 -85.57
CA GLU A 97 -11.93 -14.76 -86.57
C GLU A 97 -12.63 -13.47 -87.07
N GLU A 98 -11.86 -12.37 -86.90
CA GLU A 98 -11.60 -11.17 -87.74
C GLU A 98 -12.66 -10.72 -88.81
N GLU A 99 -12.95 -9.43 -89.02
CA GLU A 99 -12.01 -8.29 -89.06
C GLU A 99 -12.73 -6.92 -88.93
N SER A 100 -12.10 -5.96 -88.24
CA SER A 100 -12.26 -4.49 -88.28
C SER A 100 -13.64 -3.80 -88.52
N SER A 101 -14.09 -3.02 -87.53
CA SER A 101 -14.50 -1.62 -87.80
C SER A 101 -14.34 -0.72 -86.56
N MET A 102 -14.08 0.56 -86.83
CA MET A 102 -13.59 1.61 -85.93
C MET A 102 -14.31 1.71 -84.57
N ALA A 103 -13.57 1.51 -83.48
CA ALA A 103 -14.01 1.90 -82.13
C ALA A 103 -13.82 3.41 -81.93
N GLN A 104 -14.88 4.11 -81.49
CA GLN A 104 -14.76 5.50 -81.04
C GLN A 104 -14.04 5.57 -79.69
N GLU A 105 -13.07 6.46 -79.59
CA GLU A 105 -12.36 6.77 -78.36
C GLU A 105 -13.29 7.53 -77.39
N GLU A 106 -13.88 6.84 -76.41
CA GLU A 106 -14.71 7.48 -75.39
C GLU A 106 -13.87 8.41 -74.50
N GLN A 107 -13.90 9.70 -74.83
CA GLN A 107 -13.35 10.78 -74.00
C GLN A 107 -13.99 10.74 -72.60
N PRO A 108 -13.21 10.70 -71.50
CA PRO A 108 -13.77 10.61 -70.15
C PRO A 108 -14.56 11.88 -69.81
N THR A 109 -15.86 11.72 -69.60
CA THR A 109 -16.83 12.79 -69.32
C THR A 109 -16.35 13.73 -68.20
N ASP A 110 -16.51 15.04 -68.40
CA ASP A 110 -16.02 16.12 -67.53
C ASP A 110 -16.31 15.95 -66.03
N ASN A 111 -17.43 15.31 -65.67
CA ASN A 111 -17.80 15.07 -64.28
C ASN A 111 -16.82 14.12 -63.56
N LYS A 112 -16.25 13.10 -64.23
CA LYS A 112 -15.22 12.23 -63.63
C LYS A 112 -13.92 12.99 -63.38
N ARG A 113 -13.51 13.86 -64.31
CA ARG A 113 -12.34 14.75 -64.14
C ARG A 113 -12.54 15.74 -62.99
N ARG A 114 -13.75 16.29 -62.84
CA ARG A 114 -14.10 17.18 -61.72
C ARG A 114 -14.07 16.44 -60.37
N ILE A 115 -14.64 15.25 -60.28
CA ILE A 115 -14.60 14.44 -59.05
C ILE A 115 -13.16 14.10 -58.67
N LEU A 116 -12.32 13.66 -59.63
CA LEU A 116 -10.89 13.40 -59.39
C LEU A 116 -10.12 14.68 -58.99
N ALA A 117 -10.45 15.84 -59.56
CA ALA A 117 -9.84 17.11 -59.18
C ALA A 117 -10.24 17.55 -57.75
N TRP A 118 -11.50 17.38 -57.36
CA TRP A 118 -11.97 17.64 -55.99
C TRP A 118 -11.40 16.64 -54.97
N LEU A 119 -11.25 15.37 -55.36
CA LEU A 119 -10.59 14.34 -54.54
C LEU A 119 -9.11 14.67 -54.35
N GLY A 120 -8.42 15.06 -55.43
CA GLY A 120 -7.03 15.52 -55.39
C GLY A 120 -6.84 16.80 -54.56
N LEU A 121 -7.79 17.75 -54.64
CA LEU A 121 -7.81 18.94 -53.79
C LEU A 121 -8.00 18.57 -52.32
N ALA A 122 -8.94 17.66 -52.01
CA ALA A 122 -9.19 17.20 -50.64
C ALA A 122 -7.95 16.49 -50.05
N VAL A 123 -7.32 15.58 -50.80
CA VAL A 123 -6.06 14.94 -50.41
C VAL A 123 -4.94 15.96 -50.21
N ALA A 124 -4.79 16.92 -51.13
CA ALA A 124 -3.80 17.98 -50.99
C ALA A 124 -4.04 18.85 -49.75
N LEU A 125 -5.30 19.15 -49.42
CA LEU A 125 -5.67 19.95 -48.25
C LEU A 125 -5.47 19.17 -46.94
N VAL A 126 -5.76 17.87 -46.91
CA VAL A 126 -5.47 16.95 -45.79
C VAL A 126 -3.95 16.83 -45.55
N VAL A 127 -3.11 16.95 -46.57
CA VAL A 127 -1.64 16.92 -46.43
C VAL A 127 -1.04 18.30 -46.11
N LEU A 128 -1.54 19.38 -46.74
CA LEU A 128 -1.03 20.74 -46.54
C LEU A 128 -1.43 21.34 -45.20
N LEU A 129 -2.65 21.06 -44.69
CA LEU A 129 -3.12 21.64 -43.44
C LEU A 129 -2.22 21.24 -42.24
N PRO A 130 -1.85 19.96 -42.01
CA PRO A 130 -0.87 19.59 -40.98
C PRO A 130 0.49 20.24 -41.17
N VAL A 131 0.99 20.39 -42.41
CA VAL A 131 2.29 21.02 -42.69
C VAL A 131 2.27 22.52 -42.35
N VAL A 132 1.18 23.23 -42.68
CA VAL A 132 1.01 24.65 -42.32
C VAL A 132 0.85 24.81 -40.80
N VAL A 133 0.04 23.97 -40.15
CA VAL A 133 -0.13 23.97 -38.69
C VAL A 133 1.20 23.69 -37.98
N PHE A 134 1.97 22.70 -38.45
CA PHE A 134 3.31 22.41 -37.94
C PHE A 134 4.27 23.58 -38.13
N GLY A 135 4.28 24.20 -39.31
CA GLY A 135 5.14 25.36 -39.60
C GLY A 135 4.82 26.59 -38.75
N VAL A 136 3.53 26.86 -38.51
CA VAL A 136 3.10 27.93 -37.58
C VAL A 136 3.49 27.60 -36.15
N ALA A 137 3.19 26.39 -35.67
CA ALA A 137 3.55 25.96 -34.32
C ALA A 137 5.06 26.01 -34.08
N TYR A 138 5.88 25.58 -35.06
CA TYR A 138 7.34 25.66 -35.01
C TYR A 138 7.85 27.11 -34.95
N ALA A 139 7.21 28.03 -35.67
CA ALA A 139 7.56 29.46 -35.65
C ALA A 139 7.13 30.19 -34.37
N THR A 140 6.20 29.64 -33.58
CA THR A 140 5.64 30.28 -32.38
C THR A 140 5.90 29.54 -31.06
N THR A 141 6.56 28.38 -31.09
CA THR A 141 6.91 27.63 -29.87
C THR A 141 8.36 27.92 -29.50
N ASP A 142 8.58 28.53 -28.35
CA ASP A 142 9.91 28.69 -27.77
C ASP A 142 10.38 27.38 -27.12
N VAL A 143 11.68 27.10 -27.22
CA VAL A 143 12.31 25.91 -26.61
C VAL A 143 13.07 26.41 -25.38
N PRO A 144 12.80 25.87 -24.17
CA PRO A 144 13.54 26.25 -22.97
C PRO A 144 15.02 25.89 -23.08
N GLU A 145 15.89 26.69 -22.43
CA GLU A 145 17.32 26.39 -22.39
C GLU A 145 17.62 25.17 -21.48
N PRO A 146 18.72 24.41 -21.71
CA PRO A 146 19.01 23.19 -20.95
C PRO A 146 19.08 23.44 -19.43
N GLU A 147 19.57 24.63 -19.04
CA GLU A 147 19.71 25.03 -17.63
C GLU A 147 18.35 25.30 -16.96
N GLU A 148 17.33 25.75 -17.70
CA GLU A 148 15.97 25.94 -17.18
C GLU A 148 15.28 24.59 -16.93
N LEU A 149 15.55 23.60 -17.79
CA LEU A 149 15.05 22.23 -17.65
C LEU A 149 15.76 21.46 -16.54
N ALA A 150 17.05 21.71 -16.29
CA ALA A 150 17.82 21.03 -15.24
C ALA A 150 17.43 21.47 -13.81
N ASN A 151 17.05 22.74 -13.62
CA ASN A 151 16.83 23.33 -12.30
C ASN A 151 15.40 23.14 -11.72
N SER A 152 14.48 22.49 -12.45
CA SER A 152 13.03 22.53 -12.18
C SER A 152 12.38 21.19 -11.82
N GLN A 153 13.15 20.17 -11.43
CA GLN A 153 12.72 18.75 -11.52
C GLN A 153 12.60 17.94 -10.22
N ILE A 154 12.76 18.53 -9.02
CA ILE A 154 12.54 17.80 -7.75
C ILE A 154 11.04 17.73 -7.45
N ALA A 155 10.47 16.54 -7.28
CA ALA A 155 9.12 16.40 -6.75
C ALA A 155 9.09 16.56 -5.23
N VAL A 156 8.04 17.23 -4.74
CA VAL A 156 7.86 17.59 -3.34
C VAL A 156 6.48 17.15 -2.88
N ILE A 157 6.44 16.39 -1.78
CA ILE A 157 5.23 15.89 -1.15
C ILE A 157 4.84 16.86 -0.03
N TYR A 158 3.61 17.37 -0.09
CA TYR A 158 3.01 18.29 0.88
C TYR A 158 1.85 17.63 1.63
N ASP A 159 1.52 18.17 2.80
CA ASP A 159 0.28 17.85 3.51
C ASP A 159 -0.98 18.33 2.75
N ARG A 160 -2.17 18.08 3.30
CA ARG A 160 -3.45 18.46 2.67
C ARG A 160 -3.69 19.96 2.52
N THR A 161 -2.94 20.80 3.24
CA THR A 161 -3.00 22.26 3.06
C THR A 161 -2.18 22.70 1.85
N GLY A 162 -1.20 21.88 1.44
CA GLY A 162 -0.20 22.23 0.46
C GLY A 162 0.88 23.19 0.98
N GLU A 163 0.83 23.61 2.25
CA GLU A 163 1.76 24.55 2.85
C GLU A 163 2.95 23.85 3.52
N LYS A 164 2.71 22.77 4.28
CA LYS A 164 3.78 22.01 4.95
C LYS A 164 4.32 20.93 4.04
N GLU A 165 5.62 21.00 3.77
CA GLU A 165 6.37 19.92 3.14
C GLU A 165 6.47 18.71 4.08
N ILE A 166 6.13 17.52 3.59
CA ILE A 166 6.32 16.24 4.29
C ILE A 166 7.73 15.71 3.97
N THR A 167 8.10 15.65 2.69
CA THR A 167 9.40 15.16 2.22
C THR A 167 9.60 15.46 0.73
N ARG A 168 10.80 15.17 0.21
CA ARG A 168 11.18 15.32 -1.20
C ARG A 168 11.51 13.98 -1.84
N ILE A 169 11.40 13.96 -3.17
CA ILE A 169 11.82 12.85 -3.99
C ILE A 169 13.07 13.32 -4.73
N VAL A 170 14.22 13.05 -4.09
CA VAL A 170 15.55 13.47 -4.56
C VAL A 170 16.24 12.28 -5.21
N PRO A 171 16.59 12.34 -6.51
CA PRO A 171 17.37 11.30 -7.19
C PRO A 171 18.69 10.95 -6.50
N GLU A 172 19.12 9.68 -6.57
CA GLU A 172 20.44 9.27 -6.07
C GLU A 172 21.55 9.97 -6.87
N GLY A 173 22.28 10.87 -6.20
CA GLY A 173 23.18 11.86 -6.81
C GLY A 173 22.90 13.32 -6.39
N GLY A 174 21.77 13.60 -5.74
CA GLY A 174 21.39 14.94 -5.28
C GLY A 174 20.91 15.84 -6.43
N ASN A 175 21.28 17.12 -6.40
CA ASN A 175 21.22 17.95 -7.62
C ASN A 175 22.24 17.39 -8.62
N ARG A 176 21.75 16.54 -9.52
CA ARG A 176 22.47 15.71 -10.52
C ARG A 176 23.91 16.17 -10.80
N SER A 177 24.87 15.29 -10.52
CA SER A 177 26.25 15.47 -10.99
C SER A 177 26.32 15.22 -12.50
N ASN A 178 26.01 16.24 -13.30
CA ASN A 178 26.03 16.14 -14.77
C ASN A 178 27.40 15.63 -15.23
N ILE A 179 27.41 14.47 -15.90
CA ILE A 179 28.60 13.94 -16.55
C ILE A 179 28.64 14.43 -17.99
N THR A 180 29.78 14.98 -18.39
CA THR A 180 30.00 15.44 -19.77
C THR A 180 30.17 14.24 -20.70
N ILE A 181 29.68 14.36 -21.94
CA ILE A 181 29.54 13.26 -22.91
C ILE A 181 30.87 12.59 -23.28
N ASP A 182 31.98 13.34 -23.18
CA ASP A 182 33.35 12.87 -23.40
C ASP A 182 33.82 11.83 -22.37
N LYS A 183 33.20 11.81 -21.18
CA LYS A 183 33.48 10.82 -20.13
C LYS A 183 32.62 9.57 -20.24
N VAL A 184 31.61 9.55 -21.10
CA VAL A 184 30.80 8.37 -21.38
C VAL A 184 31.48 7.55 -22.47
N PRO A 185 31.83 6.27 -22.23
CA PRO A 185 32.49 5.44 -23.25
C PRO A 185 31.67 5.33 -24.54
N ASP A 186 32.34 5.30 -25.71
CA ASP A 186 31.67 5.14 -27.01
C ASP A 186 30.79 3.88 -27.05
N ALA A 187 31.22 2.80 -26.40
CA ALA A 187 30.47 1.55 -26.30
C ALA A 187 29.12 1.73 -25.58
N VAL A 188 29.09 2.49 -24.47
CA VAL A 188 27.86 2.78 -23.71
C VAL A 188 26.95 3.71 -24.51
N ARG A 189 27.50 4.75 -25.14
CA ARG A 189 26.75 5.65 -26.03
C ARG A 189 26.09 4.85 -27.16
N ASN A 190 26.86 4.04 -27.87
CA ASN A 190 26.37 3.22 -28.98
C ASN A 190 25.32 2.19 -28.52
N ALA A 191 25.43 1.62 -27.32
CA ALA A 191 24.42 0.71 -26.79
C ALA A 191 23.06 1.41 -26.59
N VAL A 192 23.06 2.63 -26.05
CA VAL A 192 21.83 3.43 -25.90
C VAL A 192 21.24 3.80 -27.27
N LEU A 193 22.08 4.13 -28.26
CA LEU A 193 21.62 4.36 -29.64
C LEU A 193 21.02 3.08 -30.27
N ALA A 194 21.66 1.91 -30.07
CA ALA A 194 21.19 0.63 -30.58
C ALA A 194 19.83 0.22 -30.00
N ALA A 195 19.58 0.55 -28.74
CA ALA A 195 18.34 0.31 -28.02
C ALA A 195 17.19 1.25 -28.44
N GLU A 196 17.47 2.56 -28.48
CA GLU A 196 16.44 3.62 -28.49
C GLU A 196 16.34 4.41 -29.80
N ASP A 197 17.46 4.72 -30.48
CA ASP A 197 17.46 5.57 -31.68
C ASP A 197 18.70 5.37 -32.55
N ARG A 198 18.69 4.32 -33.38
CA ARG A 198 19.81 3.92 -34.25
C ARG A 198 20.20 4.98 -35.29
N ASP A 199 19.24 5.82 -35.69
CA ASP A 199 19.42 6.92 -36.64
C ASP A 199 19.69 8.27 -35.93
N PHE A 200 19.97 8.29 -34.62
CA PHE A 200 20.03 9.50 -33.79
C PHE A 200 20.83 10.64 -34.42
N TYR A 201 22.06 10.38 -34.86
CA TYR A 201 22.96 11.41 -35.40
C TYR A 201 22.51 11.98 -36.76
N THR A 202 21.67 11.27 -37.51
CA THR A 202 21.22 11.68 -38.86
C THR A 202 19.76 12.17 -38.88
N ASN A 203 18.96 11.80 -37.88
CA ASN A 203 17.54 12.17 -37.84
C ASN A 203 17.31 13.66 -37.49
N PRO A 204 16.21 14.28 -37.96
CA PRO A 204 15.86 15.67 -37.66
C PRO A 204 15.22 15.86 -36.27
N GLY A 205 15.59 15.04 -35.28
CA GLY A 205 14.96 14.99 -33.97
C GLY A 205 13.71 14.11 -33.90
N PHE A 206 13.30 13.47 -34.99
CA PHE A 206 12.15 12.56 -35.05
C PHE A 206 12.31 11.51 -36.16
N SER A 207 11.66 10.35 -36.01
CA SER A 207 11.82 9.21 -36.94
C SER A 207 10.82 9.26 -38.11
N LEU A 208 11.29 9.69 -39.30
CA LEU A 208 10.50 9.65 -40.53
C LEU A 208 10.05 8.22 -40.90
N THR A 209 10.95 7.25 -40.76
CA THR A 209 10.68 5.83 -41.02
C THR A 209 9.72 5.24 -39.99
N GLY A 210 9.85 5.63 -38.71
CA GLY A 210 8.92 5.27 -37.64
C GLY A 210 7.50 5.77 -37.88
N TYR A 211 7.32 7.04 -38.27
CA TYR A 211 6.00 7.57 -38.63
C TYR A 211 5.42 6.91 -39.89
N GLY A 212 6.24 6.63 -40.92
CA GLY A 212 5.81 5.90 -42.11
C GLY A 212 5.31 4.48 -41.78
N ARG A 213 6.02 3.78 -40.89
CA ARG A 213 5.65 2.44 -40.40
C ARG A 213 4.36 2.47 -39.58
N ALA A 214 4.21 3.45 -38.69
CA ALA A 214 2.99 3.65 -37.90
C ALA A 214 1.76 3.95 -38.78
N ALA A 215 1.92 4.82 -39.79
CA ALA A 215 0.86 5.10 -40.75
C ALA A 215 0.46 3.86 -41.56
N LEU A 216 1.43 3.05 -42.00
CA LEU A 216 1.16 1.77 -42.67
C LEU A 216 0.48 0.77 -41.71
N GLY A 217 0.85 0.75 -40.43
CA GLY A 217 0.23 -0.06 -39.39
C GLY A 217 -1.26 0.22 -39.22
N VAL A 218 -1.63 1.50 -39.13
CA VAL A 218 -3.04 1.93 -39.05
C VAL A 218 -3.83 1.51 -40.29
N VAL A 219 -3.23 1.58 -41.49
CA VAL A 219 -3.88 1.16 -42.74
C VAL A 219 -3.98 -0.37 -42.88
N THR A 220 -3.03 -1.12 -42.35
CA THR A 220 -2.99 -2.59 -42.43
C THR A 220 -3.65 -3.29 -41.23
N GLY A 221 -4.21 -2.54 -40.28
CA GLY A 221 -4.77 -3.08 -39.03
C GLY A 221 -3.72 -3.65 -38.07
N ASN A 222 -2.42 -3.45 -38.34
CA ASN A 222 -1.35 -3.93 -37.49
C ASN A 222 -1.02 -2.89 -36.41
N SER A 223 -1.65 -3.04 -35.25
CA SER A 223 -1.42 -2.22 -34.05
C SER A 223 0.02 -2.29 -33.52
N SER A 224 0.78 -3.35 -33.82
CA SER A 224 2.19 -3.48 -33.40
C SER A 224 3.18 -2.69 -34.28
N ALA A 225 2.76 -2.21 -35.45
CA ALA A 225 3.66 -1.56 -36.41
C ALA A 225 3.99 -0.08 -36.09
N GLY A 226 3.46 0.48 -35.00
CA GLY A 226 3.73 1.84 -34.55
C GLY A 226 4.52 1.91 -33.25
N GLY A 227 5.76 2.40 -33.30
CA GLY A 227 6.60 2.59 -32.12
C GLY A 227 8.05 2.91 -32.51
N GLY A 228 8.52 4.12 -32.18
CA GLY A 228 9.85 4.60 -32.53
C GLY A 228 9.99 6.09 -32.26
N SER A 229 9.88 6.49 -30.98
CA SER A 229 10.17 7.85 -30.58
C SER A 229 11.69 8.00 -30.40
N THR A 230 12.27 8.99 -31.08
CA THR A 230 13.72 9.28 -31.02
C THR A 230 14.19 9.67 -29.63
N ILE A 231 15.49 9.63 -29.37
CA ILE A 231 16.07 10.12 -28.11
C ILE A 231 15.66 11.58 -27.86
N THR A 232 15.64 12.43 -28.89
CA THR A 232 15.17 13.82 -28.79
C THR A 232 13.67 13.93 -28.46
N GLN A 233 12.83 13.01 -28.95
CA GLN A 233 11.40 12.95 -28.58
C GLN A 233 11.20 12.47 -27.14
N GLN A 234 11.97 11.48 -26.70
CA GLN A 234 11.92 10.99 -25.32
C GLN A 234 12.39 12.07 -24.34
N TYR A 235 13.50 12.77 -24.63
CA TYR A 235 13.98 13.87 -23.80
C TYR A 235 12.96 15.01 -23.71
N VAL A 236 12.41 15.48 -24.85
CA VAL A 236 11.39 16.54 -24.87
C VAL A 236 10.12 16.12 -24.12
N LYS A 237 9.64 14.89 -24.32
CA LYS A 237 8.51 14.32 -23.59
C LYS A 237 8.75 14.41 -22.08
N ASN A 238 9.86 13.86 -21.60
CA ASN A 238 10.12 13.70 -20.17
C ASN A 238 10.53 15.02 -19.48
N ALA A 239 11.27 15.91 -20.15
CA ALA A 239 11.77 17.15 -19.55
C ALA A 239 10.87 18.39 -19.80
N VAL A 240 10.02 18.40 -20.84
CA VAL A 240 9.36 19.65 -21.30
C VAL A 240 7.83 19.55 -21.42
N VAL A 241 7.28 18.45 -21.93
CA VAL A 241 5.83 18.37 -22.28
C VAL A 241 5.01 17.41 -21.43
N GLY A 242 5.62 16.59 -20.57
CA GLY A 242 4.93 15.59 -19.75
C GLY A 242 4.31 14.44 -20.55
N ASN A 243 3.39 13.72 -19.91
CA ASN A 243 2.84 12.44 -20.41
C ASN A 243 1.39 12.46 -20.89
N GLU A 244 0.69 13.61 -20.92
CA GLU A 244 -0.71 13.69 -21.37
C GLU A 244 -0.96 12.92 -22.69
N ARG A 245 -1.94 12.00 -22.73
CA ARG A 245 -2.20 11.19 -23.94
C ARG A 245 -3.00 11.95 -25.02
N THR A 246 -2.62 13.19 -25.33
CA THR A 246 -3.30 14.04 -26.33
C THR A 246 -2.51 14.14 -27.64
N LEU A 247 -3.22 14.21 -28.78
CA LEU A 247 -2.61 14.50 -30.09
C LEU A 247 -1.93 15.87 -30.10
N THR A 248 -2.48 16.84 -29.37
CA THR A 248 -1.90 18.18 -29.18
C THR A 248 -0.53 18.10 -28.49
N ARG A 249 -0.39 17.30 -27.43
CA ARG A 249 0.92 17.07 -26.79
C ARG A 249 1.89 16.39 -27.75
N LYS A 250 1.47 15.35 -28.49
CA LYS A 250 2.38 14.67 -29.44
C LYS A 250 2.81 15.58 -30.60
N ALA A 251 1.97 16.54 -31.01
CA ALA A 251 2.34 17.59 -31.96
C ALA A 251 3.33 18.60 -31.36
N LYS A 252 3.11 19.07 -30.12
CA LYS A 252 4.06 19.91 -29.38
C LYS A 252 5.43 19.22 -29.21
N GLU A 253 5.43 17.94 -28.85
CA GLU A 253 6.62 17.08 -28.73
C GLU A 253 7.39 17.04 -30.06
N LEU A 254 6.72 16.71 -31.17
CA LEU A 254 7.33 16.70 -32.51
C LEU A 254 7.95 18.05 -32.91
N VAL A 255 7.24 19.16 -32.66
CA VAL A 255 7.71 20.52 -32.94
C VAL A 255 8.95 20.86 -32.12
N MET A 256 8.91 20.62 -30.81
CA MET A 256 10.02 20.92 -29.91
C MET A 256 11.24 20.05 -30.21
N SER A 257 11.08 18.75 -30.47
CA SER A 257 12.21 17.89 -30.84
C SER A 257 12.85 18.28 -32.17
N ALA A 258 12.05 18.71 -33.15
CA ALA A 258 12.57 19.21 -34.42
C ALA A 258 13.28 20.57 -34.31
N LYS A 259 12.89 21.41 -33.34
CA LYS A 259 13.56 22.70 -33.07
C LYS A 259 14.84 22.49 -32.25
N MET A 260 14.77 21.69 -31.19
CA MET A 260 15.93 21.30 -30.37
C MET A 260 17.03 20.62 -31.20
N ALA A 261 16.68 19.67 -32.10
CA ALA A 261 17.66 19.02 -32.99
C ALA A 261 18.29 19.93 -34.06
N ARG A 262 17.88 21.21 -34.12
CA ARG A 262 18.46 22.24 -34.99
C ARG A 262 19.26 23.28 -34.19
N GLU A 263 18.87 23.54 -32.95
CA GLU A 263 19.47 24.54 -32.07
C GLU A 263 20.61 23.97 -31.22
N TRP A 264 20.53 22.69 -30.84
CA TRP A 264 21.56 21.98 -30.08
C TRP A 264 22.27 20.95 -30.97
N THR A 265 23.52 20.65 -30.66
CA THR A 265 24.25 19.54 -31.26
C THR A 265 23.69 18.19 -30.78
N LYS A 266 23.95 17.13 -31.55
CA LYS A 266 23.53 15.78 -31.18
C LYS A 266 24.20 15.28 -29.90
N ASP A 267 25.45 15.68 -29.65
CA ASP A 267 26.17 15.32 -28.44
C ASP A 267 25.59 16.02 -27.20
N GLU A 268 25.21 17.31 -27.28
CA GLU A 268 24.50 18.02 -26.20
C GLU A 268 23.13 17.38 -25.89
N ILE A 269 22.38 16.96 -26.91
CA ILE A 269 21.09 16.27 -26.71
C ILE A 269 21.31 14.89 -26.06
N LEU A 270 22.33 14.14 -26.48
CA LEU A 270 22.66 12.84 -25.88
C LEU A 270 23.18 12.99 -24.44
N GLU A 271 23.98 14.03 -24.17
CA GLU A 271 24.43 14.38 -22.82
C GLU A 271 23.25 14.69 -21.90
N ALA A 272 22.35 15.58 -22.33
CA ALA A 272 21.16 15.95 -21.56
C ALA A 272 20.24 14.75 -21.32
N TYR A 273 20.06 13.89 -22.33
CA TYR A 273 19.30 12.64 -22.20
C TYR A 273 19.96 11.68 -21.20
N LEU A 274 21.25 11.36 -21.36
CA LEU A 274 21.99 10.43 -20.50
C LEU A 274 22.13 10.92 -19.07
N ASN A 275 22.03 12.23 -18.80
CA ASN A 275 22.00 12.77 -17.44
C ASN A 275 20.58 12.85 -16.83
N THR A 276 19.52 12.68 -17.63
CA THR A 276 18.12 12.87 -17.19
C THR A 276 17.30 11.58 -17.19
N ILE A 277 17.61 10.61 -18.06
CA ILE A 277 16.85 9.38 -18.21
C ILE A 277 16.97 8.51 -16.94
N TYR A 278 15.87 7.84 -16.59
CA TYR A 278 15.81 6.93 -15.45
C TYR A 278 16.27 5.53 -15.88
N PHE A 279 17.17 4.93 -15.10
CA PHE A 279 17.74 3.61 -15.40
C PHE A 279 17.22 2.48 -14.51
N GLY A 280 16.39 2.77 -13.50
CA GLY A 280 15.98 1.81 -12.47
C GLY A 280 16.75 2.05 -11.17
N ARG A 281 16.40 1.37 -10.07
CA ARG A 281 17.13 1.43 -8.78
C ARG A 281 17.33 2.86 -8.22
N ASN A 282 16.37 3.78 -8.39
CA ASN A 282 16.51 5.22 -8.07
C ASN A 282 17.68 5.94 -8.80
N ALA A 283 18.26 5.31 -9.82
CA ALA A 283 19.40 5.83 -10.56
C ALA A 283 18.96 6.71 -11.75
N TYR A 284 19.04 8.02 -11.56
CA TYR A 284 18.74 9.01 -12.59
C TYR A 284 20.03 9.51 -13.22
N GLY A 285 20.14 9.30 -14.53
CA GLY A 285 21.34 9.54 -15.30
C GLY A 285 22.39 8.42 -15.20
N ILE A 286 23.23 8.33 -16.23
CA ILE A 286 24.16 7.23 -16.47
C ILE A 286 25.22 7.09 -15.36
N ALA A 287 25.55 8.19 -14.67
CA ALA A 287 26.46 8.20 -13.53
C ALA A 287 25.91 7.46 -12.31
N ALA A 288 24.66 7.75 -11.92
CA ALA A 288 23.99 7.02 -10.87
C ALA A 288 23.80 5.55 -11.30
N ALA A 289 23.44 5.29 -12.55
CA ALA A 289 23.18 3.95 -13.07
C ALA A 289 24.43 3.06 -13.02
N SER A 290 25.58 3.59 -13.44
CA SER A 290 26.89 2.93 -13.34
C SER A 290 27.21 2.46 -11.90
N LYS A 291 26.86 3.29 -10.91
CA LYS A 291 27.03 2.97 -9.49
C LYS A 291 26.00 1.96 -8.97
N ALA A 292 24.71 2.17 -9.26
CA ALA A 292 23.62 1.33 -8.77
C ALA A 292 23.59 -0.08 -9.38
N TYR A 293 24.12 -0.26 -10.60
CA TYR A 293 24.18 -1.56 -11.27
C TYR A 293 25.54 -2.25 -11.12
N PHE A 294 26.67 -1.52 -11.12
CA PHE A 294 28.00 -2.12 -11.18
C PHE A 294 29.01 -1.58 -10.14
N GLY A 295 28.66 -0.57 -9.35
CA GLY A 295 29.59 0.10 -8.42
C GLY A 295 30.68 0.97 -9.10
N LYS A 296 30.68 1.06 -10.43
CA LYS A 296 31.73 1.64 -11.27
C LYS A 296 31.55 3.13 -11.52
N GLU A 297 32.64 3.84 -11.84
CA GLU A 297 32.56 5.11 -12.55
C GLU A 297 32.14 4.89 -14.01
N VAL A 298 31.42 5.84 -14.63
CA VAL A 298 30.88 5.69 -16.00
C VAL A 298 31.96 5.34 -17.02
N GLY A 299 33.16 5.92 -16.87
CA GLY A 299 34.30 5.68 -17.75
C GLY A 299 34.89 4.26 -17.69
N GLU A 300 34.47 3.44 -16.71
CA GLU A 300 34.93 2.07 -16.50
C GLU A 300 33.95 1.01 -17.07
N LEU A 301 32.81 1.45 -17.62
CA LEU A 301 31.79 0.59 -18.21
C LEU A 301 32.26 0.03 -19.57
N ASN A 302 32.05 -1.27 -19.78
CA ASN A 302 32.26 -1.92 -21.07
C ASN A 302 30.99 -1.93 -21.95
N ALA A 303 31.03 -2.66 -23.08
CA ALA A 303 29.90 -2.73 -24.01
C ALA A 303 28.74 -3.55 -23.45
N GLU A 304 29.04 -4.63 -22.75
CA GLU A 304 28.09 -5.55 -22.14
C GLU A 304 27.30 -4.87 -21.01
N GLU A 305 27.99 -4.11 -20.16
CA GLU A 305 27.41 -3.32 -19.06
C GLU A 305 26.63 -2.12 -19.60
N GLY A 306 27.18 -1.43 -20.61
CA GLY A 306 26.46 -0.38 -21.35
C GLY A 306 25.16 -0.89 -21.99
N ALA A 307 25.15 -2.11 -22.50
CA ALA A 307 23.96 -2.76 -23.04
C ALA A 307 22.93 -3.14 -21.97
N VAL A 308 23.32 -3.45 -20.73
CA VAL A 308 22.37 -3.66 -19.61
C VAL A 308 21.69 -2.34 -19.23
N LEU A 309 22.47 -1.25 -19.11
CA LEU A 309 21.90 0.07 -18.82
C LEU A 309 21.02 0.56 -19.97
N ALA A 310 21.40 0.34 -21.22
CA ALA A 310 20.57 0.66 -22.39
C ALA A 310 19.29 -0.21 -22.46
N ALA A 311 19.35 -1.47 -22.02
CA ALA A 311 18.19 -2.35 -21.98
C ALA A 311 17.15 -1.91 -20.95
N SER A 312 17.57 -1.42 -19.77
CA SER A 312 16.63 -1.04 -18.71
C SER A 312 15.78 0.17 -19.08
N ILE A 313 16.30 1.16 -19.82
CA ILE A 313 15.63 2.42 -20.21
C ILE A 313 14.15 2.24 -20.60
N GLN A 314 13.82 1.19 -21.37
CA GLN A 314 12.45 0.97 -21.86
C GLN A 314 11.43 0.72 -20.72
N ARG A 315 11.84 -0.02 -19.68
CA ARG A 315 11.01 -0.45 -18.54
C ARG A 315 11.89 -0.57 -17.28
N PRO A 316 12.37 0.55 -16.71
CA PRO A 316 13.55 0.54 -15.83
C PRO A 316 13.45 -0.37 -14.60
N SER A 317 12.32 -0.33 -13.90
CA SER A 317 12.09 -1.13 -12.68
C SER A 317 11.68 -2.58 -12.98
N ALA A 318 11.09 -2.85 -14.16
CA ALA A 318 10.61 -4.18 -14.53
C ALA A 318 11.63 -5.01 -15.33
N LEU A 319 12.68 -4.37 -15.84
CA LEU A 319 13.84 -5.00 -16.46
C LEU A 319 15.09 -4.92 -15.57
N ASP A 320 14.90 -4.79 -14.25
CA ASP A 320 16.01 -4.90 -13.30
C ASP A 320 16.53 -6.35 -13.30
N PRO A 321 17.82 -6.59 -13.56
CA PRO A 321 18.40 -7.94 -13.58
C PRO A 321 18.32 -8.68 -12.24
N TRP A 322 18.10 -7.97 -11.13
CA TRP A 322 17.95 -8.56 -9.79
C TRP A 322 16.58 -9.20 -9.57
N THR A 323 15.52 -8.56 -10.07
CA THR A 323 14.13 -9.04 -9.90
C THR A 323 13.61 -9.81 -11.12
N ASN A 324 14.14 -9.54 -12.31
CA ASN A 324 13.68 -10.10 -13.58
C ASN A 324 14.82 -10.32 -14.58
N ARG A 325 15.84 -11.12 -14.19
CA ARG A 325 16.98 -11.49 -15.05
C ARG A 325 16.58 -11.99 -16.44
N PRO A 326 15.58 -12.89 -16.62
CA PRO A 326 15.28 -13.46 -17.94
C PRO A 326 14.79 -12.42 -18.95
N GLU A 327 13.90 -11.49 -18.56
CA GLU A 327 13.39 -10.46 -19.46
C GLU A 327 14.45 -9.37 -19.71
N ALA A 328 15.25 -9.03 -18.69
CA ALA A 328 16.39 -8.13 -18.82
C ALA A 328 17.44 -8.68 -19.80
N GLU A 329 17.77 -9.97 -19.74
CA GLU A 329 18.69 -10.64 -20.65
C GLU A 329 18.13 -10.73 -22.08
N GLN A 330 16.82 -10.95 -22.24
CA GLN A 330 16.19 -10.88 -23.57
C GLN A 330 16.31 -9.47 -24.19
N ARG A 331 16.07 -8.41 -23.40
CA ARG A 331 16.21 -7.02 -23.88
C ARG A 331 17.67 -6.66 -24.16
N TRP A 332 18.61 -7.11 -23.35
CA TRP A 332 20.06 -6.95 -23.57
C TRP A 332 20.52 -7.57 -24.90
N ASN A 333 20.06 -8.79 -25.21
CA ASN A 333 20.35 -9.44 -26.49
C ASN A 333 19.85 -8.58 -27.68
N TYR A 334 18.65 -7.98 -27.59
CA TYR A 334 18.16 -7.04 -28.60
C TYR A 334 19.06 -5.80 -28.76
N VAL A 335 19.62 -5.25 -27.68
CA VAL A 335 20.57 -4.13 -27.75
C VAL A 335 21.85 -4.55 -28.48
N LEU A 336 22.42 -5.70 -28.13
CA LEU A 336 23.64 -6.20 -28.76
C LEU A 336 23.44 -6.55 -30.24
N ASP A 337 22.28 -7.10 -30.62
CA ASP A 337 21.96 -7.37 -32.02
C ASP A 337 21.84 -6.04 -32.81
N GLY A 338 21.31 -4.99 -32.18
CA GLY A 338 21.34 -3.64 -32.73
C GLY A 338 22.75 -3.07 -32.94
N LEU A 339 23.71 -3.37 -32.04
CA LEU A 339 25.12 -2.98 -32.23
C LEU A 339 25.76 -3.69 -33.44
N VAL A 340 25.35 -4.92 -33.74
CA VAL A 340 25.77 -5.65 -34.95
C VAL A 340 25.14 -5.04 -36.20
N GLU A 341 23.84 -4.74 -36.18
CA GLU A 341 23.16 -4.06 -37.29
C GLU A 341 23.77 -2.67 -37.61
N MET A 342 24.22 -1.95 -36.57
CA MET A 342 24.94 -0.67 -36.70
C MET A 342 26.40 -0.82 -37.14
N ASN A 343 26.91 -2.05 -37.32
CA ASN A 343 28.31 -2.37 -37.63
C ASN A 343 29.32 -1.87 -36.57
N ILE A 344 28.88 -1.72 -35.31
CA ILE A 344 29.73 -1.33 -34.17
C ILE A 344 30.43 -2.55 -33.56
N VAL A 345 29.74 -3.70 -33.53
CA VAL A 345 30.24 -4.98 -33.00
C VAL A 345 30.18 -6.02 -34.11
N SER A 346 31.21 -6.87 -34.25
CA SER A 346 31.16 -7.95 -35.25
C SER A 346 30.27 -9.11 -34.76
N PRO A 347 29.64 -9.90 -35.66
CA PRO A 347 28.91 -11.11 -35.25
C PRO A 347 29.75 -12.10 -34.45
N GLN A 348 31.07 -12.10 -34.63
CA GLN A 348 32.01 -12.94 -33.88
C GLN A 348 32.21 -12.42 -32.45
N ASP A 349 32.41 -11.12 -32.27
CA ASP A 349 32.57 -10.50 -30.95
C ASP A 349 31.25 -10.60 -30.15
N ARG A 350 30.11 -10.35 -30.82
CA ARG A 350 28.75 -10.52 -30.30
C ARG A 350 28.49 -11.90 -29.69
N ALA A 351 29.06 -12.94 -30.30
CA ALA A 351 28.92 -14.33 -29.84
C ALA A 351 29.81 -14.66 -28.63
N GLY A 352 30.82 -13.82 -28.34
CA GLY A 352 31.67 -13.95 -27.15
C GLY A 352 31.21 -13.13 -25.95
N MET A 353 30.33 -12.14 -26.15
CA MET A 353 29.77 -11.29 -25.09
C MET A 353 28.90 -12.10 -24.12
N GLN A 354 29.04 -11.82 -22.82
CA GLN A 354 28.30 -12.49 -21.75
C GLN A 354 27.47 -11.48 -20.97
N TYR A 355 26.32 -11.90 -20.47
CA TYR A 355 25.45 -11.05 -19.65
C TYR A 355 26.15 -10.72 -18.32
N PRO A 356 26.44 -9.43 -18.04
CA PRO A 356 27.23 -9.06 -16.87
C PRO A 356 26.39 -9.18 -15.59
N GLU A 357 27.03 -9.50 -14.47
CA GLU A 357 26.36 -9.53 -13.17
C GLU A 357 26.25 -8.11 -12.60
N THR A 358 25.09 -7.80 -12.02
CA THR A 358 24.87 -6.54 -11.31
C THR A 358 25.10 -6.71 -9.82
N ILE A 359 25.53 -5.66 -9.13
CA ILE A 359 25.54 -5.64 -7.65
C ILE A 359 24.12 -5.81 -7.10
N ASP A 360 24.02 -6.31 -5.86
CA ASP A 360 22.79 -6.30 -5.07
C ASP A 360 22.33 -4.86 -4.82
N PRO A 361 21.08 -4.47 -5.18
CA PRO A 361 20.53 -3.15 -4.86
C PRO A 361 20.61 -2.78 -3.37
N ALA A 362 20.62 -3.75 -2.45
CA ALA A 362 20.76 -3.50 -1.02
C ALA A 362 22.15 -2.97 -0.63
N LEU A 363 23.18 -3.25 -1.44
CA LEU A 363 24.57 -2.82 -1.25
C LEU A 363 24.91 -1.52 -1.99
N ALA A 364 24.00 -0.98 -2.81
CA ALA A 364 24.19 0.32 -3.47
C ALA A 364 24.27 1.46 -2.43
N PRO A 365 24.99 2.57 -2.69
CA PRO A 365 25.11 3.69 -1.76
C PRO A 365 23.80 4.47 -1.59
N LYS A 366 22.90 3.96 -0.72
CA LYS A 366 21.64 4.62 -0.38
C LYS A 366 21.90 6.02 0.18
N GLN A 367 21.07 6.99 -0.20
CA GLN A 367 21.04 8.28 0.50
C GLN A 367 20.78 8.07 1.99
N ALA A 368 21.24 9.02 2.82
CA ALA A 368 20.83 9.09 4.22
C ALA A 368 19.30 9.10 4.27
N PRO A 369 18.65 8.10 4.88
CA PRO A 369 17.20 8.00 4.79
C PRO A 369 16.50 9.20 5.44
N GLU A 370 15.41 9.65 4.82
CA GLU A 370 14.51 10.66 5.39
C GLU A 370 14.03 10.17 6.78
N PRO A 371 14.32 10.88 7.88
CA PRO A 371 14.08 10.34 9.21
C PRO A 371 12.59 10.20 9.52
N GLY A 372 12.20 9.03 10.01
CA GLY A 372 10.88 8.78 10.58
C GLY A 372 9.76 8.47 9.56
N PRO A 373 8.49 8.64 9.96
CA PRO A 373 7.33 8.13 9.22
C PRO A 373 7.05 8.82 7.87
N ALA A 374 7.73 9.93 7.57
CA ALA A 374 7.63 10.61 6.27
C ALA A 374 8.05 9.71 5.10
N ALA A 375 9.03 8.81 5.30
CA ALA A 375 9.44 7.85 4.29
C ALA A 375 8.35 6.82 3.98
N MET A 376 7.62 6.36 5.00
CA MET A 376 6.51 5.42 4.81
C MET A 376 5.33 6.08 4.09
N ILE A 377 4.99 7.33 4.43
CA ILE A 377 4.01 8.14 3.69
C ILE A 377 4.44 8.29 2.22
N LYS A 378 5.72 8.60 1.95
CA LYS A 378 6.29 8.67 0.60
C LYS A 378 6.15 7.36 -0.17
N ASN A 379 6.38 6.21 0.47
CA ASN A 379 6.22 4.90 -0.16
C ASN A 379 4.77 4.62 -0.54
N GLN A 380 3.80 4.96 0.32
CA GLN A 380 2.37 4.83 0.01
C GLN A 380 1.94 5.77 -1.13
N VAL A 381 2.41 7.03 -1.10
CA VAL A 381 2.19 8.01 -2.18
C VAL A 381 2.76 7.50 -3.51
N LEU A 382 4.00 7.00 -3.55
CA LEU A 382 4.61 6.47 -4.77
C LEU A 382 3.82 5.28 -5.34
N ALA A 383 3.41 4.34 -4.49
CA ALA A 383 2.61 3.17 -4.89
C ALA A 383 1.18 3.54 -5.35
N GLU A 384 0.66 4.68 -4.92
CA GLU A 384 -0.61 5.24 -5.42
C GLU A 384 -0.43 5.93 -6.77
N LEU A 385 0.60 6.78 -6.90
CA LEU A 385 0.92 7.46 -8.17
C LEU A 385 1.15 6.47 -9.32
N GLU A 386 1.87 5.38 -9.06
CA GLU A 386 2.10 4.32 -10.05
C GLU A 386 0.78 3.66 -10.50
N ARG A 387 -0.15 3.40 -9.56
CA ARG A 387 -1.46 2.80 -9.83
C ARG A 387 -2.34 3.71 -10.68
N GLU A 388 -2.28 5.02 -10.43
CA GLU A 388 -2.98 6.06 -11.20
C GLU A 388 -2.26 6.42 -12.51
N GLY A 389 -1.16 5.72 -12.84
CA GLY A 389 -0.47 5.81 -14.12
C GLY A 389 0.57 6.92 -14.23
N ILE A 390 0.92 7.60 -13.13
CA ILE A 390 2.04 8.52 -13.05
C ILE A 390 3.30 7.71 -12.79
N SER A 391 4.14 7.58 -13.80
CA SER A 391 5.36 6.76 -13.73
C SER A 391 6.42 7.35 -12.79
N GLU A 392 7.26 6.50 -12.20
CA GLU A 392 8.39 6.93 -11.35
C GLU A 392 9.29 7.97 -12.05
N GLN A 393 9.44 7.84 -13.38
CA GLN A 393 10.13 8.81 -14.22
C GLN A 393 9.46 10.19 -14.20
N GLU A 394 8.13 10.28 -14.31
CA GLU A 394 7.42 11.56 -14.20
C GLU A 394 7.60 12.18 -12.83
N VAL A 395 7.54 11.38 -11.77
CA VAL A 395 7.75 11.84 -10.40
C VAL A 395 9.13 12.49 -10.26
N ASN A 396 10.18 11.89 -10.81
CA ASN A 396 11.56 12.35 -10.65
C ASN A 396 12.07 13.32 -11.74
N THR A 397 11.25 13.65 -12.74
CA THR A 397 11.62 14.59 -13.83
C THR A 397 10.60 15.71 -14.05
N GLY A 398 9.34 15.55 -13.64
CA GLY A 398 8.27 16.52 -13.88
C GLY A 398 8.22 17.69 -12.90
N GLY A 399 9.08 17.70 -11.86
CA GLY A 399 9.04 18.71 -10.80
C GLY A 399 7.71 18.74 -10.05
N LEU A 400 7.15 17.54 -9.77
CA LEU A 400 5.77 17.42 -9.33
C LEU A 400 5.54 17.98 -7.93
N ARG A 401 4.51 18.80 -7.78
CA ARG A 401 3.95 19.20 -6.49
C ARG A 401 2.83 18.23 -6.17
N ILE A 402 3.05 17.38 -5.16
CA ILE A 402 2.12 16.33 -4.74
C ILE A 402 1.46 16.79 -3.44
N THR A 403 0.17 17.10 -3.47
CA THR A 403 -0.64 17.39 -2.27
C THR A 403 -1.27 16.09 -1.78
N THR A 404 -0.96 15.71 -0.54
CA THR A 404 -1.50 14.49 0.09
C THR A 404 -2.80 14.75 0.83
N THR A 405 -3.44 13.69 1.31
CA THR A 405 -4.60 13.77 2.22
C THR A 405 -4.21 13.97 3.69
N ILE A 406 -2.93 13.82 4.02
CA ILE A 406 -2.39 13.84 5.39
C ILE A 406 -2.69 15.20 6.01
N ASP A 407 -3.37 15.19 7.16
CA ASP A 407 -3.63 16.40 7.92
C ASP A 407 -2.49 16.64 8.92
N PRO A 408 -1.89 17.84 8.96
CA PRO A 408 -0.74 18.12 9.81
C PRO A 408 -1.08 18.05 11.31
N THR A 409 -2.31 18.34 11.71
CA THR A 409 -2.78 18.26 13.11
C THR A 409 -3.06 16.82 13.50
N VAL A 410 -3.74 16.04 12.66
CA VAL A 410 -4.00 14.61 12.94
C VAL A 410 -2.69 13.80 12.93
N GLN A 411 -1.79 14.09 11.99
CA GLN A 411 -0.46 13.47 11.95
C GLN A 411 0.34 13.81 13.20
N GLN A 412 0.42 15.09 13.59
CA GLN A 412 1.17 15.48 14.80
C GLN A 412 0.58 14.82 16.06
N ALA A 413 -0.75 14.72 16.17
CA ALA A 413 -1.42 14.02 17.27
C ALA A 413 -1.11 12.51 17.32
N ALA A 414 -0.69 11.88 16.22
CA ALA A 414 -0.17 10.52 16.20
C ALA A 414 1.31 10.45 16.63
N LEU A 415 2.14 11.39 16.17
CA LEU A 415 3.56 11.48 16.56
C LEU A 415 3.73 11.77 18.07
N ASP A 416 2.97 12.75 18.57
CA ASP A 416 2.97 13.13 19.98
C ASP A 416 2.46 11.96 20.85
N ALA A 417 1.49 11.17 20.36
CA ALA A 417 1.07 9.95 21.06
C ALA A 417 2.22 8.94 21.17
N MET A 418 2.94 8.69 20.06
CA MET A 418 4.10 7.80 20.05
C MET A 418 5.18 8.23 21.04
N GLU A 419 5.56 9.51 21.05
CA GLU A 419 6.56 10.06 21.98
C GLU A 419 6.13 9.93 23.45
N ASN A 420 4.84 10.14 23.75
CA ASN A 420 4.34 10.12 25.13
C ASN A 420 4.13 8.70 25.71
N TYR A 421 3.91 7.66 24.88
CA TYR A 421 3.44 6.35 25.36
C TYR A 421 4.28 5.14 24.92
N VAL A 422 5.24 5.27 24.00
CA VAL A 422 6.02 4.14 23.47
C VAL A 422 7.53 4.37 23.61
N ASP A 423 8.13 3.74 24.63
CA ASP A 423 9.59 3.65 24.74
C ASP A 423 10.13 2.57 23.78
N GLN A 424 10.51 2.98 22.58
CA GLN A 424 11.04 2.09 21.54
C GLN A 424 12.39 1.45 21.90
N SER A 425 13.10 1.94 22.91
CA SER A 425 14.36 1.34 23.38
C SER A 425 14.14 -0.02 24.07
N THR A 426 12.92 -0.29 24.51
CA THR A 426 12.50 -1.59 25.08
C THR A 426 12.27 -2.69 24.04
N GLY A 427 12.27 -2.34 22.73
CA GLY A 427 11.86 -3.25 21.65
C GLY A 427 10.40 -3.11 21.22
N LEU A 428 9.59 -2.36 21.98
CA LEU A 428 8.20 -2.04 21.62
C LEU A 428 8.13 -1.25 20.31
N ARG A 429 7.11 -1.57 19.51
CA ARG A 429 6.74 -0.92 18.26
C ARG A 429 5.23 -0.70 18.24
N ALA A 430 4.78 0.27 17.46
CA ALA A 430 3.37 0.56 17.32
C ALA A 430 3.08 1.12 15.92
N ALA A 431 1.81 1.09 15.54
CA ALA A 431 1.30 1.67 14.31
C ALA A 431 0.02 2.46 14.61
N ILE A 432 -0.15 3.61 13.95
CA ILE A 432 -1.33 4.47 14.07
C ILE A 432 -1.75 4.87 12.66
N VAL A 433 -2.98 4.52 12.27
CA VAL A 433 -3.57 4.93 10.99
C VAL A 433 -4.94 5.55 11.23
N SER A 434 -5.17 6.74 10.65
CA SER A 434 -6.44 7.48 10.77
C SER A 434 -7.00 7.79 9.39
N VAL A 435 -8.23 7.35 9.12
CA VAL A 435 -8.95 7.49 7.85
C VAL A 435 -10.23 8.29 8.07
N GLU A 436 -10.52 9.24 7.19
CA GLU A 436 -11.77 10.01 7.20
C GLU A 436 -12.92 9.19 6.57
N PRO A 437 -13.98 8.83 7.31
CA PRO A 437 -15.01 7.91 6.83
C PRO A 437 -15.74 8.37 5.56
N LYS A 438 -15.95 9.68 5.42
CA LYS A 438 -16.77 10.25 4.34
C LYS A 438 -16.07 10.32 2.99
N THR A 439 -14.74 10.23 2.95
CA THR A 439 -13.91 10.42 1.74
C THR A 439 -12.91 9.29 1.49
N GLY A 440 -12.57 8.49 2.50
CA GLY A 440 -11.49 7.50 2.41
C GLY A 440 -10.08 8.10 2.52
N ALA A 441 -9.98 9.42 2.71
CA ALA A 441 -8.72 10.14 2.82
C ALA A 441 -7.93 9.70 4.06
N VAL A 442 -6.66 9.29 3.89
CA VAL A 442 -5.76 9.00 5.02
C VAL A 442 -5.31 10.32 5.65
N ARG A 443 -5.76 10.60 6.88
CA ARG A 443 -5.47 11.84 7.61
C ARG A 443 -4.21 11.73 8.47
N ALA A 444 -3.86 10.55 8.96
CA ALA A 444 -2.58 10.28 9.59
C ALA A 444 -2.10 8.85 9.35
N TYR A 445 -0.78 8.70 9.28
CA TYR A 445 -0.10 7.46 9.01
C TYR A 445 1.23 7.38 9.77
N TYR A 446 1.35 6.40 10.64
CA TYR A 446 2.57 6.06 11.37
C TYR A 446 2.75 4.55 11.38
N GLY A 447 3.81 4.07 10.72
CA GLY A 447 4.19 2.66 10.68
C GLY A 447 5.52 2.33 11.34
N GLY A 448 6.21 3.32 11.93
CA GLY A 448 7.54 3.18 12.55
C GLY A 448 8.49 4.33 12.21
N ASP A 449 9.62 4.39 12.92
CA ASP A 449 10.64 5.45 12.76
C ASP A 449 11.78 5.08 11.82
N ASP A 450 11.99 3.78 11.52
CA ASP A 450 13.01 3.34 10.56
C ASP A 450 12.44 3.47 9.13
N PRO A 451 12.92 4.43 8.32
CA PRO A 451 12.44 4.66 6.96
C PRO A 451 12.80 3.55 5.96
N THR A 452 13.73 2.66 6.33
CA THR A 452 14.08 1.45 5.58
C THR A 452 13.61 0.17 6.27
N GLY A 453 12.95 0.31 7.43
CA GLY A 453 12.49 -0.79 8.27
C GLY A 453 11.08 -1.24 7.94
N TRP A 454 10.54 -2.02 8.87
CA TRP A 454 9.22 -2.64 8.72
C TRP A 454 8.10 -1.61 8.91
N ASP A 455 7.30 -1.37 7.86
CA ASP A 455 6.08 -0.55 7.93
C ASP A 455 4.96 -1.32 8.63
N TYR A 456 4.86 -1.18 9.96
CA TYR A 456 3.84 -1.85 10.75
C TYR A 456 2.41 -1.41 10.39
N ALA A 457 2.21 -0.24 9.78
CA ALA A 457 0.89 0.23 9.36
C ALA A 457 0.39 -0.43 8.05
N ASN A 458 1.32 -0.88 7.19
CA ASN A 458 1.03 -1.63 5.97
C ASN A 458 1.27 -3.15 6.07
N SER A 459 1.64 -3.67 7.25
CA SER A 459 2.03 -5.07 7.41
C SER A 459 0.95 -5.94 8.01
N GLY A 460 0.94 -7.22 7.63
CA GLY A 460 0.02 -8.21 8.17
C GLY A 460 0.31 -8.52 9.64
N LEU A 461 -0.61 -8.16 10.54
CA LEU A 461 -0.49 -8.35 11.98
C LEU A 461 -1.72 -9.10 12.53
N GLN A 462 -1.57 -9.84 13.63
CA GLN A 462 -2.70 -10.57 14.23
C GLN A 462 -3.58 -9.62 15.03
N THR A 463 -4.77 -9.35 14.48
CA THR A 463 -5.75 -8.34 14.91
C THR A 463 -6.42 -8.64 16.25
N GLY A 464 -6.34 -9.88 16.71
CA GLY A 464 -7.00 -10.37 17.92
C GLY A 464 -8.52 -10.12 17.89
N SER A 465 -9.08 -9.84 19.07
CA SER A 465 -10.51 -9.55 19.23
C SER A 465 -11.06 -8.29 18.52
N THR A 466 -10.27 -7.52 17.77
CA THR A 466 -10.84 -6.46 16.91
C THR A 466 -11.61 -7.06 15.74
N PHE A 467 -11.20 -8.22 15.20
CA PHE A 467 -11.82 -8.86 14.05
C PHE A 467 -13.29 -9.28 14.28
N LYS A 468 -13.73 -9.34 15.55
CA LYS A 468 -15.13 -9.58 15.95
C LYS A 468 -16.13 -8.63 15.30
N ILE A 469 -15.71 -7.43 14.90
CA ILE A 469 -16.60 -6.49 14.18
C ILE A 469 -17.08 -7.06 12.84
N PHE A 470 -16.24 -7.81 12.13
CA PHE A 470 -16.59 -8.37 10.82
C PHE A 470 -17.53 -9.57 10.96
N ALA A 471 -17.31 -10.41 11.97
CA ALA A 471 -18.21 -11.52 12.30
C ALA A 471 -19.59 -11.02 12.76
N LEU A 472 -19.65 -9.95 13.58
CA LEU A 472 -20.92 -9.36 13.99
C LEU A 472 -21.62 -8.65 12.82
N ALA A 473 -20.88 -7.94 11.97
CA ALA A 473 -21.45 -7.36 10.75
C ALA A 473 -22.03 -8.47 9.84
N ALA A 474 -21.32 -9.58 9.64
CA ALA A 474 -21.80 -10.72 8.84
C ALA A 474 -23.11 -11.30 9.40
N ALA A 475 -23.19 -11.46 10.72
CA ALA A 475 -24.41 -11.89 11.41
C ALA A 475 -25.58 -10.91 11.22
N LEU A 476 -25.34 -9.61 11.37
CA LEU A 476 -26.35 -8.56 11.15
C LEU A 476 -26.85 -8.54 9.70
N ASP A 477 -25.98 -8.73 8.72
CA ASP A 477 -26.34 -8.80 7.28
C ASP A 477 -27.18 -10.05 6.95
N GLN A 478 -27.00 -11.13 7.72
CA GLN A 478 -27.85 -12.33 7.68
C GLN A 478 -29.11 -12.23 8.56
N GLY A 479 -29.36 -11.06 9.17
CA GLY A 479 -30.56 -10.78 9.97
C GLY A 479 -30.51 -11.23 11.43
N ILE A 480 -29.37 -11.71 11.92
CA ILE A 480 -29.17 -12.08 13.33
C ILE A 480 -29.09 -10.78 14.15
N PRO A 481 -30.03 -10.50 15.08
CA PRO A 481 -30.05 -9.23 15.80
C PRO A 481 -28.99 -9.15 16.89
N LEU A 482 -28.63 -7.94 17.32
CA LEU A 482 -27.71 -7.69 18.44
C LEU A 482 -28.13 -8.37 19.75
N THR A 483 -29.43 -8.64 19.93
CA THR A 483 -30.01 -9.33 21.09
C THR A 483 -29.96 -10.86 20.99
N ALA A 484 -29.38 -11.43 19.93
CA ALA A 484 -29.20 -12.87 19.82
C ALA A 484 -28.33 -13.39 20.97
N GLN A 485 -28.78 -14.48 21.60
CA GLN A 485 -28.32 -14.95 22.91
C GLN A 485 -27.34 -16.11 22.76
N TYR A 486 -26.10 -15.94 23.21
CA TYR A 486 -25.03 -16.93 23.06
C TYR A 486 -24.41 -17.31 24.39
N SER A 487 -24.08 -18.59 24.56
CA SER A 487 -23.41 -19.07 25.77
C SER A 487 -21.95 -18.58 25.81
N SER A 488 -21.54 -18.09 26.98
CA SER A 488 -20.14 -17.74 27.30
C SER A 488 -19.35 -18.91 27.90
N ALA A 489 -19.89 -20.12 27.94
CA ALA A 489 -19.18 -21.31 28.44
C ALA A 489 -18.07 -21.74 27.46
N PRO A 490 -17.01 -22.44 27.91
CA PRO A 490 -15.98 -23.00 27.04
C PRO A 490 -16.56 -23.71 25.80
N VAL A 491 -15.85 -23.64 24.68
CA VAL A 491 -16.33 -24.18 23.40
C VAL A 491 -15.22 -24.94 22.69
N GLN A 492 -15.53 -26.16 22.24
CA GLN A 492 -14.61 -26.94 21.43
C GLN A 492 -14.55 -26.37 20.01
N SER A 493 -13.35 -26.12 19.49
CA SER A 493 -13.08 -25.82 18.07
C SER A 493 -11.93 -26.69 17.59
N GLY A 494 -12.20 -27.57 16.62
CA GLY A 494 -11.30 -28.68 16.29
C GLY A 494 -10.89 -29.47 17.53
N ASN A 495 -9.59 -29.64 17.74
CA ASN A 495 -9.02 -30.31 18.91
C ASN A 495 -8.77 -29.37 20.11
N VAL A 496 -9.05 -28.07 20.01
CA VAL A 496 -8.77 -27.07 21.05
C VAL A 496 -10.06 -26.68 21.79
N THR A 497 -10.00 -26.63 23.13
CA THR A 497 -11.05 -26.01 23.94
C THR A 497 -10.75 -24.52 24.10
N LEU A 498 -11.61 -23.67 23.55
CA LEU A 498 -11.47 -22.21 23.61
C LEU A 498 -12.18 -21.64 24.85
N HIS A 499 -11.52 -20.70 25.51
CA HIS A 499 -11.95 -20.01 26.71
C HIS A 499 -12.11 -18.50 26.46
N ASN A 500 -12.85 -17.81 27.33
CA ASN A 500 -12.80 -16.35 27.40
C ASN A 500 -11.63 -15.93 28.29
N ASP A 501 -11.04 -14.78 27.99
CA ASP A 501 -9.96 -14.20 28.79
C ASP A 501 -10.39 -13.96 30.25
N GLY A 502 -9.46 -14.15 31.19
CA GLY A 502 -9.70 -14.02 32.64
C GLY A 502 -10.81 -14.89 33.24
N GLY A 503 -11.37 -15.84 32.48
CA GLY A 503 -12.60 -16.55 32.86
C GLY A 503 -13.89 -15.72 32.73
N ALA A 504 -13.85 -14.59 32.03
CA ALA A 504 -14.97 -13.67 31.87
C ALA A 504 -16.21 -14.33 31.22
N GLY A 505 -17.40 -13.82 31.55
CA GLY A 505 -18.67 -14.32 31.04
C GLY A 505 -19.78 -14.28 32.08
N GLY A 506 -20.92 -14.91 31.78
CA GLY A 506 -22.13 -14.80 32.61
C GLY A 506 -23.28 -15.69 32.14
N GLY A 507 -23.00 -16.96 31.81
CA GLY A 507 -24.01 -17.90 31.33
C GLY A 507 -24.34 -17.71 29.86
N VAL A 508 -25.44 -17.00 29.56
CA VAL A 508 -25.90 -16.70 28.19
C VAL A 508 -26.12 -15.19 28.08
N LEU A 509 -25.42 -14.57 27.14
CA LEU A 509 -25.35 -13.11 26.99
C LEU A 509 -25.67 -12.71 25.53
N PRO A 510 -26.22 -11.50 25.32
CA PRO A 510 -26.53 -11.03 23.97
C PRO A 510 -25.25 -10.64 23.23
N LEU A 511 -25.30 -10.61 21.89
CA LEU A 511 -24.13 -10.28 21.06
C LEU A 511 -23.54 -8.90 21.37
N TYR A 512 -24.35 -7.87 21.62
CA TYR A 512 -23.83 -6.53 21.96
C TYR A 512 -23.03 -6.52 23.28
N GLU A 513 -23.51 -7.25 24.31
CA GLU A 513 -22.83 -7.36 25.60
C GLU A 513 -21.56 -8.23 25.47
N SER A 514 -21.64 -9.30 24.67
CA SER A 514 -20.52 -10.18 24.34
C SER A 514 -19.42 -9.46 23.56
N LEU A 515 -19.78 -8.53 22.67
CA LEU A 515 -18.83 -7.65 21.96
C LEU A 515 -18.17 -6.67 22.93
N LYS A 516 -18.96 -6.02 23.80
CA LYS A 516 -18.47 -5.06 24.80
C LYS A 516 -17.48 -5.68 25.79
N GLN A 517 -17.81 -6.86 26.30
CA GLN A 517 -16.91 -7.65 27.15
C GLN A 517 -15.84 -8.43 26.36
N SER A 518 -15.85 -8.35 25.02
CA SER A 518 -14.90 -9.01 24.13
C SER A 518 -14.81 -10.53 24.29
N LEU A 519 -15.90 -11.20 24.65
CA LEU A 519 -15.91 -12.65 24.90
C LEU A 519 -15.56 -13.45 23.63
N ASN A 520 -14.82 -14.54 23.79
CA ASN A 520 -14.37 -15.38 22.66
C ASN A 520 -15.43 -16.41 22.28
N THR A 521 -15.92 -17.14 23.28
CA THR A 521 -16.76 -18.32 23.09
C THR A 521 -18.16 -18.02 22.51
N PRO A 522 -18.78 -16.84 22.71
CA PRO A 522 -19.98 -16.46 21.95
C PRO A 522 -19.69 -16.26 20.45
N PHE A 523 -18.54 -15.67 20.11
CA PHE A 523 -18.18 -15.39 18.71
C PHE A 523 -17.82 -16.65 17.92
N ILE A 524 -17.21 -17.65 18.55
CA ILE A 524 -17.02 -18.98 17.94
C ILE A 524 -18.38 -19.65 17.65
N ARG A 525 -19.37 -19.50 18.54
CA ARG A 525 -20.72 -20.01 18.31
C ARG A 525 -21.45 -19.22 17.21
N LEU A 526 -21.30 -17.89 17.19
CA LEU A 526 -21.82 -17.03 16.13
C LEU A 526 -21.33 -17.46 14.75
N GLN A 527 -20.04 -17.77 14.59
CA GLN A 527 -19.48 -18.23 13.32
C GLN A 527 -20.18 -19.48 12.78
N ARG A 528 -20.64 -20.38 13.66
CA ARG A 528 -21.33 -21.64 13.27
C ARG A 528 -22.79 -21.43 12.89
N ASP A 529 -23.38 -20.32 13.29
CA ASP A 529 -24.74 -19.93 12.91
C ASP A 529 -24.76 -19.09 11.62
N LEU A 530 -23.60 -18.62 11.13
CA LEU A 530 -23.47 -18.02 9.80
C LEU A 530 -23.67 -19.07 8.71
N LYS A 531 -24.37 -18.69 7.64
CA LYS A 531 -24.79 -19.58 6.55
C LYS A 531 -23.64 -20.41 5.94
N ASN A 532 -22.48 -19.81 5.71
CA ASN A 532 -21.28 -20.50 5.21
C ASN A 532 -20.15 -20.52 6.24
N GLY A 533 -20.46 -20.44 7.54
CA GLY A 533 -19.46 -20.50 8.58
C GLY A 533 -18.50 -19.29 8.58
N PRO A 534 -17.23 -19.50 8.98
CA PRO A 534 -16.21 -18.44 8.99
C PRO A 534 -15.92 -17.78 7.64
N ASP A 535 -16.20 -18.43 6.50
CA ASP A 535 -16.01 -17.85 5.17
C ASP A 535 -16.86 -16.58 4.97
N ASP A 536 -18.02 -16.48 5.64
CA ASP A 536 -18.86 -15.28 5.60
C ASP A 536 -18.24 -14.10 6.39
N THR A 537 -17.46 -14.39 7.43
CA THR A 537 -16.68 -13.38 8.16
C THR A 537 -15.57 -12.80 7.27
N ALA A 538 -14.84 -13.65 6.53
CA ALA A 538 -13.81 -13.18 5.59
C ALA A 538 -14.41 -12.36 4.44
N LYS A 539 -15.47 -12.87 3.79
CA LYS A 539 -16.21 -12.14 2.74
C LYS A 539 -16.71 -10.79 3.23
N MET A 540 -17.21 -10.70 4.47
CA MET A 540 -17.63 -9.43 5.06
C MET A 540 -16.46 -8.47 5.27
N ALA A 541 -15.32 -8.96 5.78
CA ALA A 541 -14.12 -8.16 5.98
C ALA A 541 -13.61 -7.57 4.65
N HIS A 542 -13.48 -8.38 3.59
CA HIS A 542 -13.12 -7.90 2.25
C HIS A 542 -14.13 -6.90 1.70
N ARG A 543 -15.44 -7.21 1.82
CA ARG A 543 -16.50 -6.31 1.34
C ARG A 543 -16.43 -4.94 2.03
N LEU A 544 -16.06 -4.88 3.31
CA LEU A 544 -15.90 -3.63 4.07
C LEU A 544 -14.55 -2.91 3.85
N GLY A 545 -13.58 -3.53 3.17
CA GLY A 545 -12.33 -2.90 2.73
C GLY A 545 -11.03 -3.52 3.25
N VAL A 546 -11.06 -4.70 3.90
CA VAL A 546 -9.83 -5.44 4.23
C VAL A 546 -9.23 -6.05 2.97
N ALA A 547 -7.97 -5.71 2.65
CA ALA A 547 -7.35 -6.12 1.40
C ALA A 547 -7.29 -7.65 1.20
N GLU A 548 -7.65 -8.09 -0.01
CA GLU A 548 -7.57 -9.49 -0.44
C GLU A 548 -6.11 -9.98 -0.53
N SER A 549 -5.16 -9.08 -0.82
CA SER A 549 -3.72 -9.34 -0.89
C SER A 549 -2.94 -8.28 -0.10
N ILE A 550 -1.88 -8.68 0.60
CA ILE A 550 -0.93 -7.79 1.29
C ILE A 550 0.52 -8.22 0.99
N PRO A 551 1.55 -7.40 1.27
CA PRO A 551 2.93 -7.78 1.00
C PRO A 551 3.30 -9.15 1.60
N GLY A 552 3.75 -10.08 0.74
CA GLY A 552 4.08 -11.46 1.11
C GLY A 552 2.89 -12.45 1.18
N ILE A 553 1.64 -12.00 1.02
CA ILE A 553 0.44 -12.85 1.10
C ILE A 553 -0.52 -12.51 -0.05
N GLU A 554 -0.58 -13.38 -1.06
CA GLU A 554 -1.44 -13.21 -2.24
C GLU A 554 -2.94 -13.23 -1.89
N LYS A 555 -3.34 -14.07 -0.92
CA LYS A 555 -4.73 -14.25 -0.49
C LYS A 555 -4.81 -14.25 1.03
N THR A 556 -5.43 -13.24 1.61
CA THR A 556 -5.60 -13.10 3.07
C THR A 556 -6.86 -13.81 3.57
N LEU A 557 -7.01 -13.91 4.90
CA LEU A 557 -8.20 -14.41 5.61
C LEU A 557 -8.63 -15.88 5.35
N MET A 558 -7.87 -16.65 4.58
CA MET A 558 -8.12 -18.06 4.27
C MET A 558 -6.87 -18.92 4.50
N ASP A 559 -7.07 -20.23 4.69
CA ASP A 559 -6.02 -21.24 4.72
C ASP A 559 -5.66 -21.75 3.31
N ASP A 560 -4.68 -22.65 3.23
CA ASP A 560 -4.17 -23.21 1.97
C ASP A 560 -5.23 -23.96 1.13
N ASN A 561 -6.36 -24.34 1.73
CA ASN A 561 -7.49 -24.97 1.03
C ASN A 561 -8.50 -23.94 0.50
N GLY A 562 -8.27 -22.64 0.72
CA GLY A 562 -9.16 -21.55 0.33
C GLY A 562 -10.33 -21.31 1.28
N HIS A 563 -10.26 -21.80 2.53
CA HIS A 563 -11.32 -21.64 3.53
C HIS A 563 -10.86 -20.90 4.77
N SER A 564 -11.77 -20.18 5.42
CA SER A 564 -11.55 -19.51 6.69
C SER A 564 -11.87 -20.46 7.85
N GLN A 565 -11.05 -20.42 8.91
CA GLN A 565 -11.22 -21.24 10.11
C GLN A 565 -11.94 -20.49 11.24
N ASP A 566 -12.47 -21.24 12.21
CA ASP A 566 -13.22 -20.72 13.38
C ASP A 566 -12.46 -19.63 14.19
N GLY A 567 -11.13 -19.56 14.08
CA GLY A 567 -10.31 -18.52 14.72
C GLY A 567 -10.30 -17.15 14.03
N ILE A 568 -10.88 -16.99 12.81
CA ILE A 568 -10.90 -15.68 12.13
C ILE A 568 -11.57 -14.59 12.98
N ALA A 569 -12.69 -14.89 13.64
CA ALA A 569 -13.36 -13.94 14.54
C ALA A 569 -12.53 -13.58 15.80
N LEU A 570 -11.44 -14.32 16.07
CA LEU A 570 -10.48 -14.04 17.13
C LEU A 570 -9.16 -13.44 16.60
N GLY A 571 -9.07 -13.10 15.31
CA GLY A 571 -7.91 -12.48 14.69
C GLY A 571 -6.78 -13.46 14.36
N GLN A 572 -7.11 -14.71 14.05
CA GLN A 572 -6.15 -15.74 13.61
C GLN A 572 -5.33 -15.30 12.38
N TYR A 573 -6.00 -14.70 11.40
CA TYR A 573 -5.40 -14.27 10.14
C TYR A 573 -4.84 -12.84 10.24
N LEU A 574 -3.83 -12.56 9.41
CA LEU A 574 -3.13 -11.29 9.38
C LEU A 574 -3.95 -10.23 8.62
N SER A 575 -3.94 -8.99 9.12
CA SER A 575 -4.48 -7.82 8.43
C SER A 575 -3.70 -6.56 8.85
N ARG A 576 -3.73 -5.52 8.03
CA ARG A 576 -2.95 -4.29 8.28
C ARG A 576 -3.72 -3.34 9.21
N PRO A 577 -3.04 -2.52 10.03
CA PRO A 577 -3.69 -1.40 10.73
C PRO A 577 -4.46 -0.48 9.77
N LEU A 578 -3.95 -0.27 8.55
CA LEU A 578 -4.68 0.41 7.48
C LEU A 578 -6.02 -0.28 7.15
N ASP A 579 -6.04 -1.60 6.92
CA ASP A 579 -7.26 -2.37 6.63
C ASP A 579 -8.29 -2.25 7.76
N MET A 580 -7.83 -2.28 9.01
CA MET A 580 -8.70 -2.17 10.19
C MET A 580 -9.31 -0.76 10.34
N ALA A 581 -8.54 0.29 10.05
CA ALA A 581 -9.05 1.66 10.02
C ALA A 581 -10.09 1.86 8.90
N VAL A 582 -9.83 1.30 7.71
CA VAL A 582 -10.71 1.34 6.53
C VAL A 582 -12.00 0.55 6.75
N GLY A 583 -11.93 -0.69 7.26
CA GLY A 583 -13.10 -1.51 7.55
C GLY A 583 -14.05 -0.84 8.56
N LEU A 584 -13.50 -0.18 9.58
CA LEU A 584 -14.27 0.61 10.54
C LEU A 584 -14.77 1.94 9.94
N ALA A 585 -14.02 2.56 9.02
CA ALA A 585 -14.46 3.75 8.30
C ALA A 585 -15.72 3.47 7.47
N THR A 586 -15.77 2.35 6.74
CA THR A 586 -16.96 1.91 5.99
C THR A 586 -18.19 1.71 6.88
N LEU A 587 -18.00 1.10 8.06
CA LEU A 587 -19.08 0.92 9.05
C LEU A 587 -19.53 2.25 9.67
N THR A 588 -18.60 3.19 9.87
CA THR A 588 -18.88 4.52 10.39
C THR A 588 -19.65 5.38 9.36
N ASN A 589 -19.35 5.22 8.06
CA ASN A 589 -19.98 5.94 6.95
C ASN A 589 -21.29 5.27 6.49
N ASP A 590 -22.14 4.83 7.43
CA ASP A 590 -23.44 4.18 7.16
C ASP A 590 -23.37 3.00 6.16
N GLY A 591 -22.24 2.29 6.09
CA GLY A 591 -22.02 1.15 5.19
C GLY A 591 -21.55 1.50 3.78
N VAL A 592 -21.12 2.73 3.55
CA VAL A 592 -20.56 3.21 2.29
C VAL A 592 -19.04 3.22 2.37
N TYR A 593 -18.40 2.34 1.61
CA TYR A 593 -16.95 2.31 1.43
C TYR A 593 -16.53 3.48 0.56
N GLN A 594 -15.40 4.09 0.91
CA GLN A 594 -14.73 5.09 0.09
C GLN A 594 -13.34 4.60 -0.25
N GLN A 595 -12.92 4.81 -1.51
CA GLN A 595 -11.60 4.36 -1.96
C GLN A 595 -10.52 5.04 -1.14
N THR A 596 -9.74 4.24 -0.42
CA THR A 596 -8.68 4.75 0.45
C THR A 596 -7.56 5.31 -0.41
N HIS A 597 -7.12 6.53 -0.10
CA HIS A 597 -6.14 7.28 -0.87
C HIS A 597 -5.27 8.18 0.01
N PHE A 598 -4.03 8.42 -0.45
CA PHE A 598 -3.02 9.27 0.16
C PHE A 598 -2.79 10.57 -0.63
N VAL A 599 -3.13 10.61 -1.91
CA VAL A 599 -2.88 11.74 -2.82
C VAL A 599 -4.20 12.43 -3.13
N GLU A 600 -4.30 13.72 -2.77
CA GLU A 600 -5.42 14.58 -3.13
C GLU A 600 -5.26 15.09 -4.57
N LYS A 601 -4.06 15.60 -4.89
CA LYS A 601 -3.79 16.27 -6.17
C LYS A 601 -2.30 16.24 -6.53
N VAL A 602 -1.99 16.19 -7.81
CA VAL A 602 -0.64 16.34 -8.36
C VAL A 602 -0.63 17.43 -9.42
N GLU A 603 0.29 18.39 -9.26
CA GLU A 603 0.53 19.49 -10.19
C GLU A 603 1.94 19.35 -10.78
N ASN A 604 2.11 19.62 -12.08
CA ASN A 604 3.45 19.67 -12.69
C ASN A 604 4.15 21.00 -12.39
N SER A 605 5.40 21.15 -12.84
CA SER A 605 6.21 22.37 -12.67
C SER A 605 5.62 23.67 -13.28
N LYS A 606 4.53 23.58 -14.06
CA LYS A 606 3.79 24.72 -14.63
C LYS A 606 2.48 25.02 -13.89
N GLY A 607 2.13 24.23 -12.87
CA GLY A 607 0.85 24.32 -12.17
C GLY A 607 -0.32 23.67 -12.92
N GLU A 608 -0.06 22.83 -13.93
CA GLU A 608 -1.11 22.05 -14.60
C GLU A 608 -1.40 20.79 -13.75
N ILE A 609 -2.68 20.54 -13.46
CA ILE A 609 -3.11 19.35 -12.70
C ILE A 609 -2.95 18.11 -13.58
N VAL A 610 -2.14 17.15 -13.14
CA VAL A 610 -1.92 15.86 -13.83
C VAL A 610 -2.71 14.70 -13.20
N TYR A 611 -3.09 14.85 -11.93
CA TYR A 611 -3.99 13.93 -11.20
C TYR A 611 -4.74 14.69 -10.10
N GLU A 612 -5.98 14.29 -9.83
CA GLU A 612 -6.83 14.78 -8.74
C GLU A 612 -7.75 13.63 -8.31
N SER A 613 -7.89 13.39 -7.00
CA SER A 613 -8.64 12.25 -6.47
C SER A 613 -10.15 12.42 -6.68
N ASN A 614 -10.87 11.30 -6.84
CA ASN A 614 -12.33 11.30 -7.01
C ASN A 614 -13.03 10.85 -5.72
N ALA A 615 -12.86 11.63 -4.64
CA ALA A 615 -13.37 11.30 -3.30
C ALA A 615 -14.91 11.28 -3.16
N ASP A 616 -15.65 11.72 -4.19
CA ASP A 616 -17.12 11.84 -4.17
C ASP A 616 -17.88 10.52 -4.43
N LYS A 617 -17.19 9.43 -4.82
CA LYS A 617 -17.82 8.19 -5.30
C LYS A 617 -17.71 7.02 -4.32
N GLY A 618 -18.54 7.06 -3.29
CA GLY A 618 -18.69 5.95 -2.35
C GLY A 618 -19.51 4.77 -2.90
N ASP A 619 -19.12 3.55 -2.51
CA ASP A 619 -19.77 2.29 -2.86
C ASP A 619 -20.51 1.69 -1.66
N ARG A 620 -21.79 1.35 -1.79
CA ARG A 620 -22.59 0.81 -0.68
C ARG A 620 -22.30 -0.68 -0.49
N ARG A 621 -21.39 -0.98 0.44
CA ARG A 621 -20.92 -2.32 0.77
C ARG A 621 -21.79 -3.09 1.75
N VAL A 622 -22.49 -2.39 2.64
CA VAL A 622 -23.52 -2.99 3.51
C VAL A 622 -24.76 -2.09 3.62
N SER A 623 -25.87 -2.65 4.09
CA SER A 623 -27.05 -1.84 4.41
C SER A 623 -26.76 -0.86 5.54
N LYS A 624 -27.45 0.29 5.52
CA LYS A 624 -27.38 1.30 6.59
C LYS A 624 -27.77 0.72 7.95
N ALA A 625 -28.75 -0.19 7.98
CA ALA A 625 -29.11 -0.94 9.18
C ALA A 625 -27.94 -1.76 9.75
N VAL A 626 -27.19 -2.49 8.93
CA VAL A 626 -26.03 -3.29 9.39
C VAL A 626 -24.96 -2.39 10.00
N ALA A 627 -24.58 -1.34 9.29
CA ALA A 627 -23.57 -0.38 9.72
C ALA A 627 -23.94 0.31 11.04
N THR A 628 -25.15 0.88 11.12
CA THR A 628 -25.61 1.64 12.29
C THR A 628 -25.85 0.76 13.53
N ASN A 629 -26.27 -0.50 13.38
CA ASN A 629 -26.30 -1.45 14.51
C ASN A 629 -24.89 -1.82 14.98
N MET A 630 -23.96 -2.07 14.04
CA MET A 630 -22.57 -2.39 14.38
C MET A 630 -21.91 -1.26 15.18
N ILE A 631 -22.07 -0.01 14.72
CA ILE A 631 -21.60 1.18 15.44
C ILE A 631 -22.27 1.31 16.81
N SER A 632 -23.59 1.14 16.91
CA SER A 632 -24.31 1.20 18.20
C SER A 632 -23.85 0.14 19.21
N ALA A 633 -23.46 -1.05 18.74
CA ALA A 633 -22.87 -2.08 19.61
C ALA A 633 -21.45 -1.72 20.10
N MET A 634 -20.74 -0.83 19.41
CA MET A 634 -19.38 -0.38 19.72
C MET A 634 -19.33 0.90 20.58
N GLU A 635 -20.38 1.72 20.60
CA GLU A 635 -20.49 2.96 21.40
C GLU A 635 -20.07 2.81 22.89
N PRO A 636 -20.53 1.79 23.65
CA PRO A 636 -20.19 1.68 25.07
C PRO A 636 -18.74 1.22 25.34
N ILE A 637 -18.00 0.78 24.33
CA ILE A 637 -16.73 0.06 24.52
C ILE A 637 -15.58 0.99 24.92
N ALA A 638 -15.57 2.23 24.40
CA ALA A 638 -14.57 3.23 24.81
C ALA A 638 -14.70 3.56 26.30
N GLY A 639 -15.93 3.78 26.79
CA GLY A 639 -16.21 3.98 28.22
C GLY A 639 -15.87 2.75 29.08
N TYR A 640 -16.28 1.55 28.65
CA TYR A 640 -15.97 0.29 29.33
C TYR A 640 -14.44 0.04 29.45
N SER A 641 -13.67 0.45 28.43
CA SER A 641 -12.21 0.33 28.40
C SER A 641 -11.47 1.44 29.19
N ASN A 642 -12.21 2.31 29.90
CA ASN A 642 -11.69 3.52 30.53
C ASN A 642 -10.94 4.46 29.55
N LYS A 643 -11.41 4.56 28.31
CA LYS A 643 -10.94 5.46 27.25
C LYS A 643 -12.06 6.33 26.63
N PRO A 644 -12.99 6.93 27.40
CA PRO A 644 -13.95 7.87 26.81
C PRO A 644 -13.20 9.06 26.19
N LEU A 645 -13.65 9.55 25.03
CA LEU A 645 -13.06 10.75 24.41
C LEU A 645 -13.41 12.00 25.21
N SER A 646 -12.54 13.01 25.11
CA SER A 646 -12.64 14.25 25.90
C SER A 646 -13.91 15.04 25.59
N GLY A 647 -14.43 15.73 26.62
CA GLY A 647 -15.72 16.42 26.56
C GLY A 647 -16.95 15.52 26.39
N GLY A 648 -16.79 14.19 26.36
CA GLY A 648 -17.86 13.25 26.06
C GLY A 648 -18.16 13.14 24.56
N ARG A 649 -17.18 13.42 23.68
CA ARG A 649 -17.32 13.25 22.23
C ARG A 649 -17.81 11.82 21.90
N PRO A 650 -18.90 11.64 21.13
CA PRO A 650 -19.40 10.32 20.77
C PRO A 650 -18.33 9.50 20.05
N SER A 651 -18.11 8.26 20.48
CA SER A 651 -17.17 7.36 19.84
C SER A 651 -17.63 5.92 19.92
N ALA A 652 -17.21 5.13 18.93
CA ALA A 652 -17.42 3.69 18.83
C ALA A 652 -16.04 3.03 18.82
N ALA A 653 -15.81 1.97 19.61
CA ALA A 653 -14.49 1.37 19.71
C ALA A 653 -14.50 -0.16 19.81
N LYS A 654 -13.36 -0.79 19.58
CA LYS A 654 -13.11 -2.20 19.88
C LYS A 654 -11.64 -2.43 20.23
N THR A 655 -11.39 -3.10 21.34
CA THR A 655 -10.06 -3.59 21.74
C THR A 655 -9.73 -4.92 21.06
N GLY A 656 -8.44 -5.17 20.81
CA GLY A 656 -7.90 -6.47 20.41
C GLY A 656 -6.69 -6.84 21.23
N THR A 657 -6.45 -8.14 21.34
CA THR A 657 -5.31 -8.70 22.07
C THR A 657 -5.09 -10.11 21.51
N THR A 658 -3.84 -10.45 21.24
CA THR A 658 -3.42 -11.76 20.71
C THR A 658 -2.46 -12.39 21.71
N GLN A 659 -2.78 -13.62 22.14
CA GLN A 659 -1.99 -14.37 23.11
C GLN A 659 -0.69 -14.90 22.49
N LEU A 660 0.38 -14.95 23.27
CA LEU A 660 1.66 -15.56 22.90
C LEU A 660 1.59 -17.08 23.16
N GLY A 661 0.87 -17.79 22.29
CA GLY A 661 0.55 -19.22 22.51
C GLY A 661 -0.08 -19.47 23.88
N ASP A 662 0.24 -20.62 24.49
CA ASP A 662 -0.29 -21.02 25.80
C ASP A 662 0.49 -20.46 27.00
N THR A 663 1.31 -19.42 26.81
CA THR A 663 2.17 -18.85 27.88
C THR A 663 1.40 -18.04 28.95
N GLY A 664 0.14 -17.68 28.67
CA GLY A 664 -0.61 -16.72 29.49
C GLY A 664 -0.16 -15.26 29.31
N GLN A 665 0.70 -14.97 28.33
CA GLN A 665 1.17 -13.64 27.96
C GLN A 665 0.57 -13.23 26.60
N ASN A 666 0.71 -11.95 26.22
CA ASN A 666 0.21 -11.41 24.95
C ASN A 666 1.37 -10.94 24.07
N LYS A 667 1.21 -10.96 22.74
CA LYS A 667 2.21 -10.49 21.77
C LYS A 667 1.75 -9.36 20.83
N ASP A 668 0.44 -9.20 20.66
CA ASP A 668 -0.16 -8.05 19.98
C ASP A 668 -1.27 -7.44 20.85
N ALA A 669 -1.35 -6.11 20.88
CA ALA A 669 -2.42 -5.38 21.55
C ALA A 669 -2.96 -4.27 20.63
N TRP A 670 -4.27 -4.08 20.60
CA TRP A 670 -4.95 -3.20 19.65
C TRP A 670 -6.05 -2.35 20.29
N MET A 671 -6.23 -1.15 19.76
CA MET A 671 -7.45 -0.36 19.90
C MET A 671 -7.82 0.17 18.52
N ILE A 672 -9.02 -0.16 18.05
CA ILE A 672 -9.65 0.52 16.91
C ILE A 672 -10.82 1.34 17.44
N GLY A 673 -11.07 2.49 16.84
CA GLY A 673 -12.25 3.26 17.19
C GLY A 673 -12.43 4.51 16.33
N SER A 674 -13.67 4.96 16.25
CA SER A 674 -14.08 6.05 15.38
C SER A 674 -14.97 7.06 16.09
N THR A 675 -15.00 8.24 15.48
CA THR A 675 -16.08 9.24 15.55
C THR A 675 -16.67 9.33 14.13
N PRO A 676 -17.79 10.02 13.88
CA PRO A 676 -18.29 10.21 12.50
C PRO A 676 -17.28 10.92 11.56
N GLN A 677 -16.31 11.63 12.11
CA GLN A 677 -15.30 12.41 11.39
C GLN A 677 -14.01 11.61 11.10
N LEU A 678 -13.64 10.65 11.95
CA LEU A 678 -12.34 9.99 11.89
C LEU A 678 -12.42 8.54 12.42
N SER A 679 -11.85 7.60 11.68
CA SER A 679 -11.68 6.18 12.06
C SER A 679 -10.19 5.88 12.25
N THR A 680 -9.79 5.50 13.45
CA THR A 680 -8.39 5.28 13.80
C THR A 680 -8.14 3.86 14.31
N ALA A 681 -7.10 3.22 13.78
CA ALA A 681 -6.59 1.95 14.25
C ALA A 681 -5.21 2.11 14.87
N VAL A 682 -5.02 1.51 16.04
CA VAL A 682 -3.74 1.45 16.76
C VAL A 682 -3.36 0.00 17.07
N TRP A 683 -2.13 -0.36 16.76
CA TRP A 683 -1.47 -1.61 17.17
C TRP A 683 -0.25 -1.30 18.03
N VAL A 684 0.06 -2.18 18.98
CA VAL A 684 1.33 -2.25 19.71
C VAL A 684 1.81 -3.70 19.76
N GLY A 685 3.10 -3.91 19.51
CA GLY A 685 3.78 -5.20 19.57
C GLY A 685 5.28 -5.04 19.89
N ASN A 686 6.03 -6.14 19.89
CA ASN A 686 7.50 -6.13 19.98
C ASN A 686 8.10 -6.50 18.61
N VAL A 687 9.27 -5.94 18.30
CA VAL A 687 10.00 -6.21 17.05
C VAL A 687 10.34 -7.70 16.84
N ASP A 688 10.53 -8.46 17.92
CA ASP A 688 10.86 -9.89 17.92
C ASP A 688 9.65 -10.81 18.17
N GLY A 689 8.43 -10.25 18.28
CA GLY A 689 7.22 -10.99 18.63
C GLY A 689 7.16 -11.50 20.07
N SER A 690 8.07 -11.07 20.94
CA SER A 690 8.08 -11.43 22.36
C SER A 690 6.93 -10.79 23.16
N ALA A 691 6.78 -11.21 24.41
CA ALA A 691 5.66 -10.82 25.26
C ALA A 691 5.57 -9.32 25.56
N LEU A 692 4.35 -8.78 25.49
CA LEU A 692 4.04 -7.38 25.76
C LEU A 692 3.81 -7.11 27.24
N TYR A 693 4.61 -6.20 27.75
CA TYR A 693 4.48 -5.64 29.08
C TYR A 693 4.14 -4.15 29.00
N ASN A 694 3.21 -3.72 29.84
CA ASN A 694 2.98 -2.30 30.07
C ASN A 694 4.14 -1.69 30.88
N SER A 695 4.17 -0.36 31.01
CA SER A 695 5.22 0.40 31.72
C SER A 695 5.40 0.03 33.21
N TYR A 696 4.49 -0.75 33.80
CA TYR A 696 4.58 -1.27 35.16
C TYR A 696 5.01 -2.76 35.22
N GLY A 697 5.37 -3.36 34.09
CA GLY A 697 5.77 -4.78 34.00
C GLY A 697 4.61 -5.78 34.03
N GLY A 698 3.35 -5.31 33.94
CA GLY A 698 2.18 -6.19 33.82
C GLY A 698 1.85 -6.54 32.37
N ILE A 699 1.11 -7.63 32.14
CA ILE A 699 0.63 -8.03 30.80
C ILE A 699 -0.12 -6.87 30.13
N MET A 700 0.20 -6.57 28.87
CA MET A 700 -0.50 -5.57 28.07
C MET A 700 -1.71 -6.15 27.34
N TYR A 701 -2.81 -5.41 27.32
CA TYR A 701 -4.03 -5.64 26.54
C TYR A 701 -4.37 -4.37 25.75
N GLY A 702 -5.35 -4.48 24.85
CA GLY A 702 -5.80 -3.36 24.00
C GLY A 702 -6.21 -2.07 24.73
N SER A 703 -6.68 -2.18 25.98
CA SER A 703 -7.13 -1.03 26.80
C SER A 703 -6.02 -0.28 27.54
N GLN A 704 -4.76 -0.72 27.47
CA GLN A 704 -3.61 0.05 27.98
C GLN A 704 -2.99 0.86 26.83
N THR A 705 -1.69 0.72 26.55
CA THR A 705 -0.94 1.53 25.58
C THR A 705 -1.65 1.75 24.23
N PRO A 706 -2.25 0.74 23.54
CA PRO A 706 -2.98 1.00 22.30
C PRO A 706 -4.18 1.93 22.48
N GLY A 707 -4.92 1.77 23.59
CA GLY A 707 -6.04 2.62 23.93
C GLY A 707 -5.64 4.02 24.39
N ASP A 708 -4.46 4.17 25.03
CA ASP A 708 -3.92 5.46 25.47
C ASP A 708 -3.44 6.27 24.26
N LEU A 709 -2.71 5.62 23.34
CA LEU A 709 -2.37 6.13 22.01
C LEU A 709 -3.62 6.57 21.23
N TRP A 710 -4.60 5.66 21.06
CA TRP A 710 -5.84 5.96 20.34
C TRP A 710 -6.59 7.15 20.94
N LYS A 711 -6.76 7.19 22.27
CA LYS A 711 -7.44 8.30 22.94
C LYS A 711 -6.67 9.61 22.74
N TYR A 712 -5.35 9.60 22.91
CA TYR A 712 -4.53 10.80 22.74
C TYR A 712 -4.61 11.34 21.31
N THR A 713 -4.45 10.47 20.30
CA THR A 713 -4.56 10.87 18.89
C THR A 713 -5.94 11.43 18.58
N MET A 714 -7.03 10.74 18.97
CA MET A 714 -8.40 11.17 18.69
C MET A 714 -8.78 12.49 19.39
N ASP A 715 -8.38 12.67 20.65
CA ASP A 715 -8.68 13.89 21.41
C ASP A 715 -7.95 15.13 20.86
N ASN A 716 -6.69 14.98 20.44
CA ASN A 716 -5.89 16.09 19.91
C ASN A 716 -6.23 16.38 18.44
N ALA A 717 -6.42 15.34 17.61
CA ALA A 717 -6.84 15.45 16.21
C ALA A 717 -8.17 16.21 16.04
N LEU A 718 -9.10 16.03 16.98
CA LEU A 718 -10.44 16.63 16.96
C LEU A 718 -10.61 17.71 18.03
N SER A 719 -9.51 18.29 18.52
CA SER A 719 -9.53 19.25 19.64
C SER A 719 -10.24 20.58 19.32
N ASN A 720 -10.21 21.00 18.04
CA ASN A 720 -10.84 22.23 17.55
C ASN A 720 -12.05 21.98 16.62
N GLU A 721 -12.46 20.72 16.50
CA GLU A 721 -13.55 20.29 15.62
C GLU A 721 -14.89 20.24 16.36
N ASP A 722 -16.00 20.56 15.69
CA ASP A 722 -17.34 20.39 16.27
C ASP A 722 -17.66 18.91 16.57
N PHE A 723 -18.62 18.66 17.45
CA PHE A 723 -19.07 17.30 17.80
C PHE A 723 -20.09 16.79 16.77
N GLU A 724 -19.66 15.87 15.92
CA GLU A 724 -20.59 15.06 15.12
C GLU A 724 -21.15 13.86 15.92
N TYR A 725 -22.32 13.37 15.49
CA TYR A 725 -23.04 12.24 16.11
C TYR A 725 -23.31 11.15 15.07
N PHE A 726 -23.23 9.88 15.48
CA PHE A 726 -23.54 8.75 14.60
C PHE A 726 -25.02 8.75 14.18
N THR A 727 -25.30 8.18 13.00
CA THR A 727 -26.68 7.92 12.59
C THR A 727 -27.33 6.93 13.54
N LYS A 728 -28.58 7.21 13.93
CA LYS A 728 -29.38 6.30 14.78
C LYS A 728 -29.61 4.95 14.09
N PRO A 729 -29.55 3.84 14.84
CA PRO A 729 -29.72 2.51 14.28
C PRO A 729 -31.12 2.27 13.71
N GLU A 730 -31.17 1.57 12.58
CA GLU A 730 -32.39 1.04 11.96
C GLU A 730 -32.63 -0.41 12.47
N PRO A 731 -33.86 -0.94 12.47
CA PRO A 731 -34.12 -2.26 13.08
C PRO A 731 -33.61 -3.44 12.24
N ILE A 732 -32.90 -4.38 12.89
CA ILE A 732 -32.58 -5.72 12.38
C ILE A 732 -33.22 -6.75 13.32
N GLY A 733 -33.91 -7.75 12.76
CA GLY A 733 -34.66 -8.73 13.57
C GLY A 733 -35.73 -8.12 14.49
N GLY A 734 -36.20 -6.90 14.19
CA GLY A 734 -37.16 -6.15 15.02
C GLY A 734 -36.53 -5.31 16.14
N VAL A 735 -35.20 -5.29 16.30
CA VAL A 735 -34.49 -4.50 17.31
C VAL A 735 -33.56 -3.50 16.64
N ALA A 736 -33.55 -2.25 17.11
CA ALA A 736 -32.66 -1.20 16.61
C ALA A 736 -31.65 -0.81 17.71
N GLY A 737 -30.37 -1.01 17.43
CA GLY A 737 -29.26 -0.64 18.32
C GLY A 737 -29.03 -1.60 19.49
N ALA A 738 -27.97 -1.34 20.24
CA ALA A 738 -27.70 -2.06 21.48
C ALA A 738 -28.58 -1.52 22.62
N PRO A 739 -29.51 -2.32 23.18
CA PRO A 739 -30.30 -1.87 24.32
C PRO A 739 -29.42 -1.74 25.58
N GLN A 740 -29.83 -0.86 26.50
CA GLN A 740 -29.18 -0.77 27.81
C GLN A 740 -29.29 -2.12 28.53
N TYR A 741 -28.15 -2.73 28.87
CA TYR A 741 -28.12 -4.03 29.54
C TYR A 741 -28.69 -3.90 30.95
N GLN A 742 -29.84 -4.54 31.18
CA GLN A 742 -30.35 -4.81 32.51
C GLN A 742 -29.89 -6.22 32.89
N ALA A 743 -29.04 -6.33 33.91
CA ALA A 743 -28.71 -7.62 34.48
C ALA A 743 -30.01 -8.31 34.92
N PRO A 744 -30.21 -9.61 34.64
CA PRO A 744 -31.41 -10.30 35.09
C PRO A 744 -31.50 -10.18 36.61
N SER A 745 -32.60 -9.60 37.09
CA SER A 745 -32.87 -9.52 38.52
C SER A 745 -32.78 -10.93 39.10
N THR A 746 -31.89 -11.13 40.07
CA THR A 746 -31.84 -12.38 40.83
C THR A 746 -33.16 -12.53 41.57
N SER A 747 -34.11 -13.22 40.94
CA SER A 747 -35.30 -13.70 41.62
C SER A 747 -34.79 -14.65 42.70
N ASP A 748 -34.84 -14.19 43.94
CA ASP A 748 -34.47 -14.97 45.10
C ASP A 748 -35.33 -16.23 45.09
N SER A 749 -34.73 -17.35 44.69
CA SER A 749 -35.36 -18.66 44.66
C SER A 749 -35.40 -19.16 46.10
N GLY A 750 -36.24 -18.51 46.90
CA GLY A 750 -36.47 -18.83 48.29
C GLY A 750 -36.82 -20.30 48.40
N TYR A 751 -36.04 -21.02 49.21
CA TYR A 751 -36.34 -22.39 49.57
C TYR A 751 -37.65 -22.40 50.34
N ASP A 752 -38.71 -22.93 49.71
CA ASP A 752 -40.00 -23.16 50.37
C ASP A 752 -39.86 -24.28 51.41
N GLN A 753 -39.40 -23.90 52.60
CA GLN A 753 -39.55 -24.66 53.83
C GLN A 753 -40.85 -24.21 54.49
N GLY A 754 -41.92 -24.92 54.17
CA GLY A 754 -43.26 -24.59 54.64
C GLY A 754 -43.35 -24.54 56.17
N TYR A 755 -43.69 -23.37 56.70
CA TYR A 755 -44.28 -23.23 58.02
C TYR A 755 -45.44 -22.24 57.93
N ALA A 756 -46.65 -22.71 58.26
CA ALA A 756 -47.85 -21.89 58.20
C ALA A 756 -47.83 -20.86 59.36
N PRO A 757 -48.12 -19.57 59.09
CA PRO A 757 -48.32 -18.59 60.15
C PRO A 757 -49.72 -18.76 60.74
N GLU A 758 -49.77 -19.04 62.05
CA GLU A 758 -51.00 -18.98 62.83
C GLU A 758 -51.35 -17.49 63.07
N THR A 759 -52.63 -17.13 62.91
CA THR A 759 -53.09 -15.75 63.05
C THR A 759 -53.22 -15.35 64.51
N THR A 760 -52.80 -14.13 64.85
CA THR A 760 -53.26 -13.46 66.08
C THR A 760 -53.36 -11.95 65.82
N GLU A 761 -54.52 -11.39 66.16
CA GLU A 761 -54.83 -9.95 66.07
C GLU A 761 -54.53 -9.25 67.41
N GLU A 762 -54.19 -7.95 67.36
CA GLU A 762 -54.35 -6.88 68.37
C GLU A 762 -53.46 -5.71 67.88
N GLU A 763 -53.93 -4.65 67.22
CA GLU A 763 -54.90 -3.59 67.55
C GLU A 763 -54.35 -2.45 68.44
N SER A 764 -54.32 -1.22 67.89
CA SER A 764 -54.32 0.11 68.55
C SER A 764 -53.12 0.52 69.45
N ALA A 765 -52.75 1.80 69.59
CA ALA A 765 -53.20 3.06 68.96
C ALA A 765 -52.17 4.20 69.19
N GLU A 766 -52.30 5.31 68.43
CA GLU A 766 -51.96 6.71 68.81
C GLU A 766 -50.49 7.07 69.19
N GLU A 767 -50.03 8.34 69.18
CA GLU A 767 -50.35 9.53 68.37
C GLU A 767 -49.19 10.56 68.54
N SER A 768 -48.66 11.05 67.42
CA SER A 768 -48.19 12.41 67.06
C SER A 768 -47.52 13.42 68.05
N THR A 769 -46.88 14.44 67.44
CA THR A 769 -46.30 15.71 67.98
C THR A 769 -44.92 15.60 68.67
N SER A 770 -43.96 16.55 68.52
CA SER A 770 -43.92 17.86 67.81
C SER A 770 -42.50 18.25 67.32
N GLU A 771 -42.41 19.32 66.51
CA GLU A 771 -41.25 19.80 65.72
C GLU A 771 -40.23 20.72 66.45
N SER A 772 -39.25 21.21 65.66
CA SER A 772 -38.44 22.45 65.82
C SER A 772 -37.02 22.27 66.44
N SER A 773 -35.92 22.88 65.95
CA SER A 773 -35.75 24.02 65.01
C SER A 773 -34.47 23.93 64.13
N GLU A 774 -34.39 24.77 63.09
CA GLU A 774 -33.20 25.04 62.24
C GLU A 774 -32.16 25.97 62.93
N GLU A 775 -30.86 25.95 62.54
CA GLU A 775 -30.17 26.96 61.68
C GLU A 775 -28.63 26.73 61.57
N GLN A 776 -27.88 27.64 60.92
CA GLN A 776 -26.71 27.33 60.06
C GLN A 776 -25.30 27.83 60.61
N PRO A 777 -24.21 28.10 59.83
CA PRO A 777 -22.98 27.28 59.74
C PRO A 777 -21.60 27.89 60.20
N ALA A 778 -20.56 27.01 60.22
CA ALA A 778 -19.10 27.18 59.93
C ALA A 778 -18.24 28.28 60.64
N PRO A 779 -16.93 28.02 60.92
CA PRO A 779 -15.87 28.33 59.91
C PRO A 779 -14.57 27.46 59.95
N LEU A 780 -13.66 27.72 59.00
CA LEU A 780 -12.30 27.15 58.81
C LEU A 780 -11.22 27.76 59.74
N PRO A 781 -10.01 27.16 59.79
CA PRO A 781 -8.77 27.96 59.80
C PRO A 781 -7.69 27.49 58.80
N VAL A 782 -6.73 28.39 58.51
CA VAL A 782 -5.60 28.24 57.56
C VAL A 782 -4.27 28.74 58.26
N PRO A 783 -3.09 28.99 57.63
CA PRO A 783 -1.87 28.19 57.84
C PRO A 783 -0.64 28.93 58.44
N GLY A 784 0.49 28.22 58.56
CA GLY A 784 1.87 28.76 58.74
C GLY A 784 2.77 27.78 59.53
N GLY A 785 4.10 27.70 59.35
CA GLY A 785 5.00 28.33 58.36
C GLY A 785 6.49 28.27 58.79
N ASP A 786 7.39 28.01 57.83
CA ASP A 786 8.84 28.33 57.80
C ASP A 786 9.87 27.53 58.66
N GLY A 787 11.15 27.54 58.23
CA GLY A 787 12.34 27.23 59.06
C GLY A 787 13.25 26.05 58.66
N GLY A 788 14.13 26.22 57.67
CA GLY A 788 15.00 25.14 57.14
C GLY A 788 16.31 24.79 57.88
N GLY A 789 17.03 23.80 57.32
CA GLY A 789 18.51 23.70 57.39
C GLY A 789 19.15 22.51 58.15
N GLY A 790 20.15 21.87 57.53
CA GLY A 790 21.24 21.18 58.24
C GLY A 790 21.37 19.67 57.97
N GLY A 791 22.42 19.28 57.25
CA GLY A 791 22.64 17.89 56.85
C GLY A 791 23.33 16.97 57.87
N GLY A 792 23.49 15.70 57.49
CA GLY A 792 24.69 14.92 57.83
C GLY A 792 24.52 13.65 58.68
N GLY A 793 24.38 12.50 58.01
CA GLY A 793 25.32 11.38 58.21
C GLY A 793 25.04 10.27 59.23
N ILE A 794 25.67 9.13 58.94
CA ILE A 794 26.03 7.95 59.76
C ILE A 794 24.95 6.93 60.22
N ALA A 795 24.78 5.90 59.40
CA ALA A 795 25.29 4.53 59.64
C ALA A 795 24.84 3.69 60.87
N ASP A 796 24.21 2.55 60.54
CA ASP A 796 24.67 1.17 60.81
C ASP A 796 23.99 0.28 61.89
N LEU A 797 24.05 -1.03 61.59
CA LEU A 797 23.93 -2.25 62.41
C LEU A 797 22.55 -2.95 62.69
N LEU A 798 22.58 -4.24 62.33
CA LEU A 798 21.68 -5.40 62.55
C LEU A 798 21.71 -5.87 64.05
N PRO A 799 21.04 -6.96 64.55
CA PRO A 799 20.49 -8.13 63.82
C PRO A 799 19.20 -8.87 64.34
N ILE A 800 18.80 -9.86 63.51
CA ILE A 800 17.94 -11.06 63.63
C ILE A 800 17.87 -11.77 65.02
N PRO A 801 16.83 -12.60 65.35
CA PRO A 801 16.75 -14.00 64.82
C PRO A 801 15.34 -14.61 64.56
N ILE A 802 15.35 -15.75 63.84
CA ILE A 802 14.23 -16.70 63.54
C ILE A 802 14.30 -17.91 64.51
N PRO A 803 13.22 -18.71 64.70
CA PRO A 803 13.13 -20.07 64.09
C PRO A 803 11.68 -20.44 63.65
N GLY A 804 11.33 -21.37 62.75
CA GLY A 804 11.83 -22.71 62.34
C GLY A 804 10.63 -23.70 62.43
N GLY A 805 10.48 -24.84 61.73
CA GLY A 805 11.20 -25.50 60.62
C GLY A 805 10.73 -26.97 60.41
N GLY A 806 10.97 -27.57 59.22
CA GLY A 806 10.83 -29.02 58.92
C GLY A 806 9.50 -29.50 58.27
N GLY A 807 9.47 -30.51 57.39
CA GLY A 807 10.53 -31.32 56.76
C GLY A 807 10.00 -32.53 55.94
N PHE A 808 10.92 -33.33 55.34
CA PHE A 808 10.77 -34.56 54.50
C PHE A 808 10.46 -34.38 52.98
N GLY A 809 11.13 -35.03 52.01
CA GLY A 809 12.42 -35.78 52.03
C GLY A 809 12.67 -36.77 50.85
N GLY A 810 13.93 -36.86 50.35
CA GLY A 810 14.51 -37.96 49.52
C GLY A 810 14.60 -37.72 47.98
N GLY A 811 15.66 -38.12 47.25
CA GLY A 811 16.97 -38.74 47.60
C GLY A 811 17.86 -39.11 46.39
N ASN A 812 19.13 -39.52 46.66
CA ASN A 812 20.23 -40.01 45.76
C ASN A 812 20.94 -39.00 44.82
N GLU A 813 22.27 -38.71 44.89
CA GLU A 813 23.53 -39.52 44.88
C GLU A 813 24.07 -39.80 43.44
N GLY A 814 25.35 -39.59 43.08
CA GLY A 814 26.49 -39.02 43.83
C GLY A 814 27.85 -39.11 43.07
N GLY A 815 28.94 -38.56 43.66
CA GLY A 815 30.36 -38.68 43.23
C GLY A 815 30.93 -37.52 42.39
N GLY A 816 32.15 -37.01 42.60
CA GLY A 816 33.11 -37.24 43.68
C GLY A 816 34.52 -36.63 43.46
N ASP A 817 34.92 -35.70 44.34
CA ASP A 817 36.32 -35.32 44.71
C ASP A 817 37.22 -34.59 43.67
N PRO A 818 38.39 -34.00 44.03
CA PRO A 818 38.45 -32.62 44.56
C PRO A 818 39.51 -31.70 43.90
N GLY A 819 39.53 -30.40 44.28
CA GLY A 819 40.76 -29.61 44.18
C GLY A 819 40.62 -28.09 43.94
N ASN A 820 40.38 -27.31 45.00
CA ASN A 820 40.71 -25.87 45.03
C ASN A 820 42.19 -25.74 45.47
N PRO A 821 43.00 -24.79 44.94
CA PRO A 821 43.00 -23.46 45.55
C PRO A 821 43.24 -22.27 44.59
N GLY A 822 42.26 -21.37 44.54
CA GLY A 822 42.46 -19.97 44.89
C GLY A 822 43.01 -18.97 43.85
N GLY A 823 42.35 -17.81 43.79
CA GLY A 823 43.07 -16.53 43.78
C GLY A 823 42.97 -15.66 42.53
N GLY A 824 41.94 -14.80 42.51
CA GLY A 824 42.08 -13.38 42.15
C GLY A 824 42.23 -13.00 40.68
N GLN A 825 41.12 -12.57 40.08
CA GLN A 825 40.75 -11.15 40.03
C GLN A 825 39.22 -10.99 40.01
#